data_AF-A0A9P7UPP1-F1
#
_entry.id   AF-A0A9P7UPP1-F1
#
_cell.length_a   1.000
_cell.length_b   1.000
_cell.length_c   1.000
_cell.angle_alpha   90.00
_cell.angle_beta   90.00
_cell.angle_gamma   90.00
#
_symmetry.space_group_name_H-M   'P 1'
#
loop_
_entity.id
_entity.type
_entity.pdbx_description
1 polymer ?
#
loop_
_entity_poly.entity_id
_entity_poly.type
_entity_poly.pdbx_seq_one_letter_code
_entity_poly.pdbx_strand_id
1 'polypeptide(L)'
;MTTQSGSITDDLKSQSATSATGSSKPLLNDIAPEDASEIVKAMKKAKDMFLTNKPPADPLLESILSRTIEVDRTRPTQPLTHSTFDTSRRRIFRFWPRDPDGPVLRYSSEGKRAPNGTHLWGSTLYDFYHTNRMPFNSHSVTITTGSRMAEWCKEIKELDYAAQEIDWAENREEEPKKREAANVADVHEATVDFKLTFTRWGKGEIEKSKAEGRKDDDVENYRTPFHPSSYPPPYPTPPFVTGVIPRLESTVPIHLLPEKLVVHDPDLVLCRPSDKKRSTDPWPFDSSNLSSPKGYKTQIYKLALQSDTLERIAKTRESVKAAVNTDPIPIFYVYPASENCKTRDPIFEITIPAPPPPPTHTPEAHLFLTRSPEKRKGVGNHSVVFEAEWEVPREWFVKPRICVGCIMERAEAVRDKWVAAEEERIQNKETVQNTDIEMASPTSDRDSREVKMDDGNTSPPAEDVVLPNSKRASISFPRSRVKLWDRVPEKVDILPVENHPSDEEERANPHLTNNHEVSDSELEPQAQGQAFQQWKEVQDAKQRVNSDTVGTDGKRPFIGNVSVRRETYESSAFTMSLKTVEEMRLQHEKLAKAKRGDGHDPWEKYREDNASKGTPTTNTAEQQPASGVDNFPESIPVPIVVYTGTMHTIHISSVPWLLPGDPPCKEHGIQDLHSPSDATDKNESDGFFPLVPCSALPPFIRPNTRLPPTMRVTVSAKVSIPGDRHLVSEARNYQQFDPSFNEHWTGYTVAKPLLEPTPCGALVPGFYGYYNREGEGSGEVAADDPNYVSEQRYFSPLLLLEDCGDPIEVDTLNLDNRYECSALLLRFHDLGWTHGSFAPRNLLMRRGDHEEYPMMRSNKDKRFRLIDFGRSTYLENISKDDAEERDRWDSRRFQEKNEIWKTLELPTPM
;
A
#
# COMPACT_ATOMS: atom_id res chain seq x y z
N MET A 1 33.92 63.48 -14.28
CA MET A 1 34.61 64.44 -15.17
C MET A 1 36.05 63.99 -15.27
N THR A 2 36.54 63.74 -16.50
CA THR A 2 37.96 63.78 -16.96
C THR A 2 38.98 62.85 -16.27
N THR A 3 39.84 62.05 -16.92
CA THR A 3 40.19 61.72 -18.32
C THR A 3 41.35 60.71 -18.26
N GLN A 4 41.45 59.80 -19.25
CA GLN A 4 42.65 59.37 -20.04
C GLN A 4 44.00 59.14 -19.33
N SER A 5 44.90 58.21 -19.69
CA SER A 5 45.30 57.50 -20.91
C SER A 5 46.41 56.50 -20.49
N GLY A 6 46.55 55.28 -21.05
CA GLY A 6 47.43 54.93 -22.19
C GLY A 6 48.89 55.38 -21.98
N SER A 7 49.97 54.59 -22.10
CA SER A 7 50.27 53.47 -23.02
C SER A 7 51.77 53.08 -22.83
N ILE A 8 52.28 52.13 -23.68
CA ILE A 8 53.70 51.93 -24.13
C ILE A 8 54.58 51.07 -23.18
N THR A 9 55.29 50.00 -23.56
CA THR A 9 55.74 49.39 -24.86
C THR A 9 56.37 47.99 -24.63
N ASP A 10 56.32 47.14 -25.68
CA ASP A 10 57.38 46.31 -26.32
C ASP A 10 58.37 45.48 -25.44
N ASP A 11 58.94 44.32 -25.80
CA ASP A 11 58.97 43.48 -27.00
C ASP A 11 59.74 42.17 -26.67
N LEU A 12 59.47 41.11 -27.46
CA LEU A 12 60.40 40.10 -28.02
C LEU A 12 61.10 38.99 -27.17
N LYS A 13 60.81 37.75 -27.64
CA LYS A 13 61.72 36.63 -28.07
C LYS A 13 62.22 35.57 -27.06
N SER A 14 61.80 34.32 -27.34
CA SER A 14 62.60 33.13 -27.76
C SER A 14 62.09 31.82 -27.12
N GLN A 15 61.45 30.93 -27.90
CA GLN A 15 61.98 29.67 -28.45
C GLN A 15 62.60 28.68 -27.44
N SER A 16 61.94 27.54 -27.20
CA SER A 16 62.40 26.19 -27.59
C SER A 16 61.54 25.09 -26.92
N ALA A 17 61.49 23.94 -27.58
CA ALA A 17 60.57 22.82 -27.37
C ALA A 17 61.09 21.77 -26.36
N THR A 18 60.20 21.00 -25.72
CA THR A 18 60.00 19.52 -25.91
C THR A 18 59.28 18.83 -24.73
N SER A 19 58.49 17.81 -25.12
CA SER A 19 58.01 16.60 -24.41
C SER A 19 57.00 16.66 -23.24
N ALA A 20 55.78 16.26 -23.61
CA ALA A 20 54.69 15.52 -22.94
C ALA A 20 54.95 14.80 -21.60
N THR A 21 53.99 14.84 -20.66
CA THR A 21 52.90 13.84 -20.45
C THR A 21 52.06 14.23 -19.22
N GLY A 22 50.73 14.03 -19.24
CA GLY A 22 49.91 14.09 -18.03
C GLY A 22 48.47 14.56 -18.24
N SER A 23 47.55 13.61 -18.38
CA SER A 23 46.12 13.76 -18.62
C SER A 23 45.38 14.38 -17.43
N SER A 24 44.64 15.46 -17.67
CA SER A 24 43.49 15.90 -16.88
C SER A 24 42.29 16.09 -17.83
N LYS A 25 41.14 15.50 -17.48
CA LYS A 25 39.88 15.76 -18.17
C LYS A 25 39.37 17.15 -17.75
N PRO A 26 38.99 18.04 -18.68
CA PRO A 26 38.41 19.31 -18.31
C PRO A 26 36.95 19.14 -17.89
N LEU A 27 36.54 19.95 -16.92
CA LEU A 27 35.16 20.14 -16.51
C LEU A 27 34.34 20.74 -17.67
N LEU A 28 33.05 20.43 -17.71
CA LEU A 28 32.08 20.70 -18.78
C LEU A 28 31.87 22.20 -19.14
N ASN A 29 32.61 23.13 -18.53
CA ASN A 29 32.44 24.57 -18.72
C ASN A 29 33.36 25.20 -19.78
N ASP A 30 34.32 24.43 -20.34
CA ASP A 30 35.31 24.96 -21.29
C ASP A 30 35.08 24.53 -22.75
N ILE A 31 33.88 24.06 -23.10
CA ILE A 31 33.56 23.72 -24.50
C ILE A 31 33.35 25.01 -25.29
N ALA A 32 34.23 25.27 -26.26
CA ALA A 32 34.07 26.40 -27.17
C ALA A 32 32.71 26.32 -27.89
N PRO A 33 32.03 27.45 -28.16
CA PRO A 33 30.68 27.46 -28.76
C PRO A 33 30.56 26.70 -30.09
N GLU A 34 31.69 26.48 -30.74
CA GLU A 34 31.84 25.87 -32.07
C GLU A 34 31.69 24.34 -31.99
N ASP A 35 32.14 23.72 -30.89
CA ASP A 35 32.06 22.28 -30.62
C ASP A 35 30.69 21.85 -30.11
N ALA A 36 29.97 22.74 -29.40
CA ALA A 36 28.60 22.49 -28.96
C ALA A 36 27.63 22.30 -30.15
N SER A 37 27.88 22.97 -31.27
CA SER A 37 27.10 22.83 -32.51
C SER A 37 27.28 21.46 -33.16
N GLU A 38 28.50 20.92 -33.15
CA GLU A 38 28.79 19.57 -33.66
C GLU A 38 28.18 18.48 -32.77
N ILE A 39 28.23 18.65 -31.45
CA ILE A 39 27.61 17.72 -30.49
C ILE A 39 26.08 17.69 -30.68
N VAL A 40 25.44 18.85 -30.87
CA VAL A 40 23.99 18.93 -31.15
C VAL A 40 23.65 18.31 -32.51
N LYS A 41 24.49 18.48 -33.53
CA LYS A 41 24.33 17.78 -34.83
C LYS A 41 24.48 16.27 -34.68
N ALA A 42 25.44 15.79 -33.89
CA ALA A 42 25.65 14.36 -33.64
C ALA A 42 24.48 13.74 -32.87
N MET A 43 23.96 14.43 -31.85
CA MET A 43 22.76 14.00 -31.12
C MET A 43 21.51 13.98 -31.99
N LYS A 44 21.34 14.98 -32.88
CA LYS A 44 20.24 15.00 -33.84
C LYS A 44 20.35 13.85 -34.85
N LYS A 45 21.55 13.57 -35.36
CA LYS A 45 21.81 12.44 -36.24
C LYS A 45 21.56 11.08 -35.56
N ALA A 46 21.97 10.93 -34.30
CA ALA A 46 21.70 9.72 -33.52
C ALA A 46 20.20 9.53 -33.25
N LYS A 47 19.48 10.62 -32.95
CA LYS A 47 18.02 10.62 -32.80
C LYS A 47 17.31 10.27 -34.11
N ASP A 48 17.77 10.80 -35.24
CA ASP A 48 17.22 10.50 -36.56
C ASP A 48 17.51 9.05 -36.99
N MET A 49 18.68 8.50 -36.64
CA MET A 49 19.00 7.07 -36.82
C MET A 49 18.12 6.17 -35.94
N PHE A 50 17.80 6.59 -34.72
CA PHE A 50 16.91 5.86 -33.81
C PHE A 50 15.44 5.89 -34.27
N LEU A 51 15.01 6.98 -34.92
CA LEU A 51 13.66 7.15 -35.46
C LEU A 51 13.45 6.50 -36.84
N THR A 52 14.52 6.18 -37.57
CA THR A 52 14.45 5.61 -38.94
C THR A 52 14.57 4.09 -38.99
N ASN A 53 15.04 3.44 -37.91
CA ASN A 53 14.96 1.99 -37.74
C ASN A 53 13.56 1.58 -37.26
N LYS A 54 12.57 1.70 -38.14
CA LYS A 54 11.31 0.95 -37.97
C LYS A 54 11.61 -0.53 -38.23
N PRO A 55 11.25 -1.47 -37.33
CA PRO A 55 11.24 -2.88 -37.69
C PRO A 55 10.33 -3.08 -38.91
N PRO A 56 10.60 -4.10 -39.75
CA PRO A 56 9.76 -4.39 -40.91
C PRO A 56 8.31 -4.54 -40.44
N ALA A 57 7.40 -3.79 -41.08
CA ALA A 57 5.98 -3.85 -40.77
C ALA A 57 5.49 -5.30 -41.00
N ASP A 58 4.90 -5.89 -39.97
CA ASP A 58 4.26 -7.19 -40.07
C ASP A 58 3.03 -7.06 -40.99
N PRO A 59 3.03 -7.70 -42.18
CA PRO A 59 1.91 -7.63 -43.12
C PRO A 59 0.58 -8.13 -42.53
N LEU A 60 0.65 -9.04 -41.55
CA LEU A 60 -0.51 -9.56 -40.84
C LEU A 60 -1.06 -8.52 -39.87
N LEU A 61 -0.20 -7.82 -39.12
CA LEU A 61 -0.60 -6.73 -38.23
C LEU A 61 -1.22 -5.57 -39.00
N GLU A 62 -0.62 -5.17 -40.12
CA GLU A 62 -1.20 -4.15 -41.02
C GLU A 62 -2.53 -4.61 -41.61
N SER A 63 -2.69 -5.89 -41.97
CA SER A 63 -3.97 -6.44 -42.44
C SER A 63 -5.05 -6.43 -41.37
N ILE A 64 -4.71 -6.79 -40.12
CA ILE A 64 -5.64 -6.78 -38.98
C ILE A 64 -6.05 -5.34 -38.62
N LEU A 65 -5.08 -4.42 -38.54
CA LEU A 65 -5.34 -3.01 -38.25
C LEU A 65 -6.17 -2.36 -39.37
N SER A 66 -5.88 -2.66 -40.63
CA SER A 66 -6.64 -2.15 -41.80
C SER A 66 -8.09 -2.63 -41.79
N ARG A 67 -8.34 -3.92 -41.51
CA ARG A 67 -9.70 -4.49 -41.43
C ARG A 67 -10.54 -3.92 -40.29
N THR A 68 -9.89 -3.48 -39.20
CA THR A 68 -10.59 -2.86 -38.06
C THR A 68 -11.00 -1.42 -38.35
N ILE A 69 -10.38 -0.77 -39.35
CA ILE A 69 -10.58 0.65 -39.69
C ILE A 69 -11.52 0.84 -40.91
N GLU A 70 -11.74 -0.19 -41.74
CA GLU A 70 -12.58 -0.08 -42.94
C GLU A 70 -14.10 -0.24 -42.71
N VAL A 71 -14.55 -0.50 -41.48
CA VAL A 71 -15.98 -0.50 -41.18
C VAL A 71 -16.46 0.95 -41.01
N ASP A 72 -17.24 1.41 -42.00
CA ASP A 72 -18.06 2.64 -42.02
C ASP A 72 -17.50 3.87 -42.78
N ARG A 73 -17.19 3.69 -44.08
CA ARG A 73 -16.97 4.82 -45.02
C ARG A 73 -18.12 5.08 -46.01
N THR A 74 -19.21 4.32 -45.96
CA THR A 74 -20.30 4.43 -46.97
C THR A 74 -21.59 5.09 -46.47
N ARG A 75 -21.63 5.64 -45.26
CA ARG A 75 -22.77 6.46 -44.80
C ARG A 75 -22.56 7.94 -45.09
N PRO A 76 -23.57 8.66 -45.62
CA PRO A 76 -23.53 10.12 -45.69
C PRO A 76 -23.53 10.68 -44.28
N THR A 77 -22.43 11.36 -43.92
CA THR A 77 -22.20 12.01 -42.64
C THR A 77 -23.28 13.05 -42.34
N GLN A 78 -24.11 12.80 -41.33
CA GLN A 78 -24.60 13.89 -40.50
C GLN A 78 -23.38 14.52 -39.80
N PRO A 79 -23.36 15.85 -39.60
CA PRO A 79 -22.24 16.51 -38.95
C PRO A 79 -22.16 16.04 -37.49
N LEU A 80 -21.28 15.08 -37.22
CA LEU A 80 -20.85 14.74 -35.88
C LEU A 80 -20.01 15.90 -35.36
N THR A 81 -20.66 16.87 -34.73
CA THR A 81 -19.99 17.87 -33.90
C THR A 81 -19.35 17.15 -32.72
N HIS A 82 -18.03 17.31 -32.58
CA HIS A 82 -17.14 16.78 -31.54
C HIS A 82 -16.57 15.37 -31.75
N SER A 83 -15.79 15.19 -32.82
CA SER A 83 -14.66 14.24 -32.77
C SER A 83 -13.63 14.76 -31.76
N THR A 84 -13.74 14.33 -30.50
CA THR A 84 -12.77 14.64 -29.45
C THR A 84 -11.45 13.93 -29.75
N PHE A 85 -10.44 14.72 -30.16
CA PHE A 85 -9.10 14.31 -30.57
C PHE A 85 -8.22 13.68 -29.45
N ASP A 86 -8.79 13.25 -28.33
CA ASP A 86 -8.06 12.66 -27.20
C ASP A 86 -8.59 11.27 -26.85
N THR A 87 -8.48 10.34 -27.80
CA THR A 87 -8.89 8.93 -27.64
C THR A 87 -7.70 7.99 -27.79
N SER A 88 -6.62 8.26 -27.07
CA SER A 88 -5.59 7.24 -26.87
C SER A 88 -6.26 6.04 -26.21
N ARG A 89 -6.41 4.95 -26.96
CA ARG A 89 -6.95 3.69 -26.47
C ARG A 89 -5.82 2.73 -26.15
N ARG A 90 -5.91 2.08 -24.99
CA ARG A 90 -5.02 0.97 -24.63
C ARG A 90 -5.29 -0.22 -25.56
N ARG A 91 -4.34 -0.53 -26.44
CA ARG A 91 -4.45 -1.64 -27.39
C ARG A 91 -3.24 -2.57 -27.29
N ILE A 92 -3.50 -3.86 -27.50
CA ILE A 92 -2.49 -4.89 -27.65
C ILE A 92 -2.04 -4.90 -29.11
N PHE A 93 -0.76 -4.66 -29.36
CA PHE A 93 -0.18 -4.54 -30.71
C PHE A 93 0.92 -5.55 -31.00
N ARG A 94 1.32 -6.37 -30.01
CA ARG A 94 2.31 -7.42 -30.23
C ARG A 94 1.65 -8.75 -30.55
N PHE A 95 2.35 -9.55 -31.32
CA PHE A 95 1.99 -10.93 -31.62
C PHE A 95 3.08 -11.85 -31.11
N TRP A 96 2.72 -12.90 -30.38
CA TRP A 96 3.67 -13.90 -29.90
C TRP A 96 3.84 -14.98 -30.98
N PRO A 97 5.02 -15.09 -31.61
CA PRO A 97 5.27 -16.08 -32.66
C PRO A 97 5.23 -17.49 -32.09
N ARG A 98 4.72 -18.42 -32.90
CA ARG A 98 4.50 -19.83 -32.52
C ARG A 98 5.09 -20.73 -33.60
N ASP A 99 5.53 -21.91 -33.20
CA ASP A 99 5.87 -22.97 -34.16
C ASP A 99 4.62 -23.31 -35.01
N PRO A 100 4.65 -23.20 -36.35
CA PRO A 100 3.53 -23.59 -37.21
C PRO A 100 3.06 -25.04 -37.00
N ASP A 101 3.96 -25.93 -36.61
CA ASP A 101 3.70 -27.34 -36.31
C ASP A 101 3.52 -27.61 -34.80
N GLY A 102 3.54 -26.54 -34.01
CA GLY A 102 3.42 -26.56 -32.55
C GLY A 102 2.05 -27.07 -32.05
N PRO A 103 1.99 -27.58 -30.80
CA PRO A 103 0.74 -28.02 -30.22
C PRO A 103 -0.27 -26.88 -30.02
N VAL A 104 -1.54 -27.28 -29.91
CA VAL A 104 -2.64 -26.38 -29.58
C VAL A 104 -2.47 -25.85 -28.14
N LEU A 105 -2.56 -24.53 -27.97
CA LEU A 105 -2.56 -23.88 -26.66
C LEU A 105 -3.88 -24.18 -25.93
N ARG A 106 -3.84 -25.16 -25.01
CA ARG A 106 -5.02 -25.61 -24.24
C ARG A 106 -5.13 -24.91 -22.89
N TYR A 107 -4.03 -24.95 -22.15
CA TYR A 107 -3.86 -24.35 -20.83
C TYR A 107 -2.41 -23.89 -20.77
N SER A 108 -2.19 -22.61 -20.52
CA SER A 108 -0.87 -22.11 -20.16
C SER A 108 -0.81 -21.96 -18.65
N SER A 109 0.41 -22.06 -18.12
CA SER A 109 0.78 -21.76 -16.75
C SER A 109 0.23 -20.42 -16.28
N GLU A 110 0.33 -20.13 -14.99
CA GLU A 110 -0.26 -18.90 -14.46
C GLU A 110 0.50 -17.64 -14.87
N GLY A 111 1.80 -17.74 -15.18
CA GLY A 111 2.67 -16.59 -15.41
C GLY A 111 2.73 -15.66 -14.20
N LYS A 112 3.18 -14.42 -14.43
CA LYS A 112 3.17 -13.37 -13.41
C LYS A 112 1.72 -12.90 -13.19
N ARG A 113 1.34 -12.70 -11.92
CA ARG A 113 0.00 -12.23 -11.55
C ARG A 113 0.05 -11.25 -10.38
N ALA A 114 -0.64 -10.12 -10.51
CA ALA A 114 -0.94 -9.29 -9.35
C ALA A 114 -1.99 -10.00 -8.47
N PRO A 115 -1.88 -9.96 -7.13
CA PRO A 115 -2.82 -10.61 -6.22
C PRO A 115 -4.29 -10.22 -6.42
N ASN A 116 -4.57 -8.98 -6.82
CA ASN A 116 -5.93 -8.48 -7.11
C ASN A 116 -6.25 -8.37 -8.61
N GLY A 117 -5.41 -8.97 -9.46
CA GLY A 117 -5.56 -8.99 -10.91
C GLY A 117 -6.32 -10.22 -11.39
N THR A 118 -6.56 -10.28 -12.70
CA THR A 118 -6.92 -11.55 -13.34
C THR A 118 -5.67 -12.38 -13.62
N HIS A 119 -5.85 -13.57 -14.20
CA HIS A 119 -4.77 -14.42 -14.70
C HIS A 119 -3.94 -13.81 -15.85
N LEU A 120 -4.25 -12.60 -16.31
CA LEU A 120 -3.51 -11.90 -17.36
C LEU A 120 -3.02 -10.58 -16.79
N TRP A 121 -1.77 -10.56 -16.34
CA TRP A 121 -1.07 -9.37 -15.86
C TRP A 121 0.21 -9.13 -16.67
N GLY A 122 0.56 -7.86 -16.86
CA GLY A 122 1.82 -7.44 -17.46
C GLY A 122 2.24 -6.07 -16.95
N SER A 123 3.55 -5.85 -16.78
CA SER A 123 4.08 -4.60 -16.20
C SER A 123 3.78 -3.37 -17.08
N THR A 124 3.68 -3.57 -18.40
CA THR A 124 3.39 -2.57 -19.42
C THR A 124 2.43 -3.11 -20.49
N LEU A 125 1.99 -2.25 -21.41
CA LEU A 125 1.19 -2.69 -22.57
C LEU A 125 1.98 -3.58 -23.56
N TYR A 126 3.32 -3.60 -23.48
CA TYR A 126 4.17 -4.44 -24.33
C TYR A 126 4.27 -5.88 -23.87
N ASP A 127 3.72 -6.19 -22.70
CA ASP A 127 3.74 -7.53 -22.10
C ASP A 127 2.50 -8.35 -22.49
N PHE A 128 1.58 -7.74 -23.24
CA PHE A 128 0.40 -8.39 -23.78
C PHE A 128 0.61 -8.76 -25.24
N TYR A 129 0.16 -9.95 -25.60
CA TYR A 129 0.33 -10.49 -26.94
C TYR A 129 -0.95 -11.11 -27.43
N HIS A 130 -1.20 -10.94 -28.73
CA HIS A 130 -2.04 -11.86 -29.49
C HIS A 130 -1.23 -13.11 -29.82
N THR A 131 -1.84 -14.28 -29.82
CA THR A 131 -1.15 -15.51 -30.27
C THR A 131 -2.12 -16.48 -30.93
N ASN A 132 -1.62 -17.27 -31.88
CA ASN A 132 -2.40 -18.35 -32.49
C ASN A 132 -2.55 -19.49 -31.48
N ARG A 133 -3.77 -19.72 -31.01
CA ARG A 133 -4.11 -20.87 -30.16
C ARG A 133 -3.86 -22.19 -30.90
N MET A 134 -4.17 -22.21 -32.19
CA MET A 134 -3.85 -23.30 -33.11
C MET A 134 -2.90 -22.72 -34.16
N PRO A 135 -1.60 -23.05 -34.15
CA PRO A 135 -0.63 -22.39 -35.03
C PRO A 135 -0.97 -22.49 -36.52
N PHE A 136 -1.53 -23.63 -36.95
CA PHE A 136 -2.00 -23.87 -38.31
C PHE A 136 -3.32 -23.15 -38.69
N ASN A 137 -3.99 -22.49 -37.74
CA ASN A 137 -5.24 -21.76 -37.99
C ASN A 137 -5.10 -20.30 -37.53
N SER A 138 -4.77 -19.42 -38.49
CA SER A 138 -4.59 -17.99 -38.29
C SER A 138 -5.82 -17.24 -37.78
N HIS A 139 -7.00 -17.86 -37.78
CA HIS A 139 -8.23 -17.28 -37.24
C HIS A 139 -8.44 -17.61 -35.76
N SER A 140 -7.67 -18.55 -35.19
CA SER A 140 -7.78 -18.93 -33.79
C SER A 140 -6.84 -18.10 -32.92
N VAL A 141 -7.08 -16.80 -32.84
CA VAL A 141 -6.26 -15.87 -32.05
C VAL A 141 -6.79 -15.74 -30.63
N THR A 142 -5.91 -15.68 -29.64
CA THR A 142 -6.25 -15.38 -28.25
C THR A 142 -5.29 -14.35 -27.66
N ILE A 143 -5.71 -13.70 -26.58
CA ILE A 143 -4.89 -12.77 -25.82
C ILE A 143 -4.24 -13.50 -24.64
N THR A 144 -2.96 -13.24 -24.44
CA THR A 144 -2.13 -13.78 -23.37
C THR A 144 -1.07 -12.76 -22.95
N THR A 145 -0.30 -13.09 -21.91
CA THR A 145 0.81 -12.27 -21.43
C THR A 145 2.15 -12.94 -21.74
N GLY A 146 3.23 -12.14 -21.74
CA GLY A 146 4.58 -12.58 -22.05
C GLY A 146 5.07 -13.65 -21.09
N SER A 147 5.06 -13.36 -19.79
CA SER A 147 5.41 -14.31 -18.72
C SER A 147 4.68 -15.66 -18.84
N ARG A 148 3.37 -15.62 -19.08
CA ARG A 148 2.55 -16.81 -19.27
C ARG A 148 2.92 -17.62 -20.52
N MET A 149 3.24 -16.95 -21.62
CA MET A 149 3.66 -17.62 -22.85
C MET A 149 5.09 -18.15 -22.77
N ALA A 150 6.00 -17.43 -22.10
CA ALA A 150 7.38 -17.87 -21.93
C ALA A 150 7.46 -19.20 -21.18
N GLU A 151 6.74 -19.31 -20.05
CA GLU A 151 6.62 -20.55 -19.28
C GLU A 151 6.01 -21.69 -20.12
N TRP A 152 4.95 -21.40 -20.86
CA TRP A 152 4.31 -22.40 -21.71
C TRP A 152 5.23 -22.87 -22.86
N CYS A 153 5.91 -21.96 -23.55
CA CYS A 153 6.88 -22.29 -24.61
C CYS A 153 8.05 -23.11 -24.05
N LYS A 154 8.50 -22.86 -22.82
CA LYS A 154 9.49 -23.68 -22.12
C LYS A 154 8.99 -25.11 -21.90
N GLU A 155 7.76 -25.27 -21.43
CA GLU A 155 7.15 -26.58 -21.16
C GLU A 155 7.13 -27.45 -22.43
N ILE A 156 6.73 -26.87 -23.56
CA ILE A 156 6.61 -27.59 -24.84
C ILE A 156 7.87 -27.54 -25.71
N LYS A 157 8.94 -26.87 -25.24
CA LYS A 157 10.23 -26.69 -25.93
C LYS A 157 10.16 -25.90 -27.24
N GLU A 158 9.22 -24.96 -27.36
CA GLU A 158 9.17 -23.97 -28.46
C GLU A 158 10.02 -22.72 -28.13
N LEU A 159 11.32 -22.90 -27.85
CA LEU A 159 12.18 -21.80 -27.39
C LEU A 159 12.70 -20.92 -28.53
N ASP A 160 12.90 -21.50 -29.72
CA ASP A 160 13.59 -20.82 -30.82
C ASP A 160 12.69 -19.82 -31.58
N TYR A 161 11.37 -20.04 -31.56
CA TYR A 161 10.42 -19.23 -32.34
C TYR A 161 10.13 -17.86 -31.74
N ALA A 162 10.26 -17.73 -30.42
CA ALA A 162 9.91 -16.54 -29.65
C ALA A 162 11.05 -16.10 -28.72
N ALA A 163 12.30 -16.37 -29.10
CA ALA A 163 13.46 -16.17 -28.23
C ALA A 163 13.56 -14.74 -27.66
N GLN A 164 13.19 -13.72 -28.45
CA GLN A 164 13.19 -12.33 -28.01
C GLN A 164 12.04 -12.03 -27.04
N GLU A 165 10.86 -12.57 -27.29
CA GLU A 165 9.69 -12.40 -26.41
C GLU A 165 9.87 -13.14 -25.08
N ILE A 166 10.53 -14.31 -25.11
CA ILE A 166 10.93 -15.08 -23.93
C ILE A 166 11.94 -14.29 -23.10
N ASP A 167 13.01 -13.76 -23.73
CA ASP A 167 13.98 -12.89 -23.05
C ASP A 167 13.31 -11.67 -22.43
N TRP A 168 12.39 -11.04 -23.16
CA TRP A 168 11.62 -9.90 -22.64
C TRP A 168 10.79 -10.28 -21.40
N ALA A 169 10.00 -11.35 -21.49
CA ALA A 169 9.13 -11.81 -20.41
C ALA A 169 9.90 -12.21 -19.13
N GLU A 170 11.10 -12.76 -19.30
CA GLU A 170 11.90 -13.26 -18.18
C GLU A 170 12.77 -12.17 -17.56
N ASN A 171 13.42 -11.38 -18.40
CA ASN A 171 14.48 -10.49 -17.96
C ASN A 171 14.06 -9.02 -17.91
N ARG A 172 12.93 -8.65 -18.53
CA ARG A 172 12.49 -7.24 -18.64
C ARG A 172 11.10 -6.95 -18.10
N GLU A 173 10.18 -7.91 -18.18
CA GLU A 173 8.87 -7.80 -17.54
C GLU A 173 9.08 -7.76 -16.02
N GLU A 174 8.79 -6.63 -15.38
CA GLU A 174 8.91 -6.50 -13.93
C GLU A 174 7.94 -7.42 -13.20
N GLU A 175 8.21 -7.68 -11.91
CA GLU A 175 7.23 -8.31 -11.02
C GLU A 175 6.12 -7.33 -10.63
N PRO A 176 4.89 -7.81 -10.37
CA PRO A 176 3.83 -6.98 -9.81
C PRO A 176 4.26 -6.45 -8.45
N LYS A 177 4.29 -5.14 -8.31
CA LYS A 177 4.66 -4.43 -7.08
C LYS A 177 3.45 -3.71 -6.51
N LYS A 178 3.30 -3.77 -5.20
CA LYS A 178 2.35 -2.94 -4.49
C LYS A 178 2.76 -1.47 -4.62
N ARG A 179 1.80 -0.62 -4.95
CA ARG A 179 1.94 0.84 -5.06
C ARG A 179 1.48 1.46 -3.76
N GLU A 180 2.41 1.93 -2.95
CA GLU A 180 2.08 2.58 -1.69
C GLU A 180 1.45 3.96 -1.91
N ALA A 181 0.47 4.32 -1.07
CA ALA A 181 -0.10 5.66 -1.12
C ALA A 181 0.92 6.71 -0.65
N ALA A 182 0.69 7.97 -1.02
CA ALA A 182 1.46 9.08 -0.45
C ALA A 182 1.45 9.00 1.09
N ASN A 183 2.62 9.20 1.71
CA ASN A 183 2.75 9.11 3.16
C ASN A 183 1.85 10.15 3.85
N VAL A 184 0.82 9.67 4.55
CA VAL A 184 -0.20 10.50 5.19
C VAL A 184 0.42 11.43 6.24
N ALA A 185 1.46 11.00 6.94
CA ALA A 185 2.17 11.84 7.91
C ALA A 185 2.83 13.03 7.22
N ASP A 186 3.57 12.79 6.14
CA ASP A 186 4.27 13.86 5.41
C ASP A 186 3.26 14.87 4.84
N VAL A 187 2.14 14.38 4.30
CA VAL A 187 1.05 15.24 3.83
C VAL A 187 0.44 16.04 4.98
N HIS A 188 0.17 15.42 6.13
CA HIS A 188 -0.41 16.10 7.29
C HIS A 188 0.54 17.16 7.85
N GLU A 189 1.82 16.85 8.00
CA GLU A 189 2.83 17.78 8.48
C GLU A 189 2.92 19.00 7.54
N ALA A 190 2.91 18.79 6.22
CA ALA A 190 2.95 19.86 5.23
C ALA A 190 1.64 20.67 5.14
N THR A 191 0.48 20.05 5.36
CA THR A 191 -0.83 20.68 5.09
C THR A 191 -1.53 21.20 6.34
N VAL A 192 -1.43 20.50 7.45
CA VAL A 192 -2.05 20.85 8.72
C VAL A 192 -1.01 21.48 9.62
N ASP A 193 0.04 20.76 10.00
CA ASP A 193 0.92 21.20 11.08
C ASP A 193 1.69 22.47 10.69
N PHE A 194 2.19 22.52 9.46
CA PHE A 194 2.84 23.70 8.92
C PHE A 194 1.86 24.87 8.81
N LYS A 195 0.72 24.73 8.11
CA LYS A 195 -0.19 25.85 7.81
C LYS A 195 -0.88 26.41 9.04
N LEU A 196 -1.22 25.56 10.01
CA LEU A 196 -2.00 25.92 11.18
C LEU A 196 -1.32 27.03 12.00
N THR A 197 0.00 26.94 12.16
CA THR A 197 0.80 27.95 12.88
C THR A 197 0.78 29.34 12.23
N PHE A 198 0.45 29.42 10.94
CA PHE A 198 0.32 30.68 10.20
C PHE A 198 -1.11 31.25 10.22
N THR A 199 -2.11 30.44 10.57
CA THR A 199 -3.50 30.91 10.66
C THR A 199 -3.68 31.92 11.79
N ARG A 200 -4.66 32.84 11.63
CA ARG A 200 -5.01 33.80 12.69
C ARG A 200 -5.38 33.10 14.00
N TRP A 201 -6.09 31.99 13.90
CA TRP A 201 -6.48 31.17 15.04
C TRP A 201 -5.26 30.56 15.74
N GLY A 202 -4.38 29.90 14.98
CA GLY A 202 -3.17 29.27 15.52
C GLY A 202 -2.24 30.27 16.21
N LYS A 203 -2.04 31.46 15.62
CA LYS A 203 -1.27 32.55 16.25
C LYS A 203 -1.91 33.01 17.56
N GLY A 204 -3.23 33.20 17.56
CA GLY A 204 -3.98 33.63 18.75
C GLY A 204 -3.87 32.63 19.89
N GLU A 205 -3.99 31.33 19.63
CA GLU A 205 -3.91 30.31 20.68
C GLU A 205 -2.47 30.16 21.21
N ILE A 206 -1.45 30.29 20.36
CA ILE A 206 -0.04 30.33 20.77
C ILE A 206 0.24 31.55 21.67
N GLU A 207 -0.25 32.73 21.29
CA GLU A 207 -0.10 33.96 22.08
C GLU A 207 -0.82 33.87 23.42
N LYS A 208 -2.05 33.34 23.43
CA LYS A 208 -2.83 33.10 24.64
C LYS A 208 -2.14 32.12 25.58
N SER A 209 -1.63 30.99 25.07
CA SER A 209 -0.90 30.02 25.87
C SER A 209 0.38 30.62 26.49
N LYS A 210 1.08 31.49 25.75
CA LYS A 210 2.23 32.24 26.28
C LYS A 210 1.81 33.23 27.37
N ALA A 211 0.70 33.94 27.19
CA ALA A 211 0.17 34.88 28.17
C ALA A 211 -0.28 34.17 29.47
N GLU A 212 -0.79 32.94 29.37
CA GLU A 212 -1.18 32.10 30.52
C GLU A 212 0.01 31.40 31.19
N GLY A 213 1.23 31.54 30.66
CA GLY A 213 2.43 30.93 31.23
C GLY A 213 2.43 29.40 31.20
N ARG A 214 1.65 28.77 30.31
CA ARG A 214 1.66 27.32 30.12
C ARG A 214 3.04 26.91 29.61
N LYS A 215 3.80 26.21 30.44
CA LYS A 215 5.08 25.62 30.03
C LYS A 215 4.82 24.29 29.33
N ASP A 216 5.60 24.01 28.30
CA ASP A 216 5.59 22.73 27.58
C ASP A 216 6.21 21.58 28.41
N ASP A 217 6.60 21.86 29.66
CA ASP A 217 7.59 21.05 30.40
C ASP A 217 7.01 19.82 31.15
N ASP A 218 5.69 19.61 31.17
CA ASP A 218 5.06 18.54 31.99
C ASP A 218 5.15 17.11 31.39
N VAL A 219 6.36 16.71 30.94
CA VAL A 219 6.67 15.56 30.06
C VAL A 219 5.92 14.25 30.41
N GLU A 220 5.65 14.00 31.69
CA GLU A 220 5.12 12.71 32.17
C GLU A 220 3.61 12.50 31.92
N ASN A 221 2.79 13.55 31.85
CA ASN A 221 1.34 13.43 31.64
C ASN A 221 0.93 13.25 30.16
N TYR A 222 1.88 13.27 29.22
CA TYR A 222 1.63 13.50 27.79
C TYR A 222 1.61 12.25 26.90
N ARG A 223 1.60 11.05 27.48
CA ARG A 223 1.64 9.79 26.68
C ARG A 223 0.28 9.20 26.34
N THR A 224 -0.81 9.82 26.77
CA THR A 224 -2.16 9.40 26.38
C THR A 224 -2.58 10.22 25.16
N PRO A 225 -2.74 9.61 23.96
CA PRO A 225 -2.91 10.37 22.71
C PRO A 225 -4.07 11.37 22.72
N PHE A 226 -5.18 11.04 23.40
CA PHE A 226 -6.39 11.86 23.39
C PHE A 226 -6.59 12.73 24.64
N HIS A 227 -5.61 12.78 25.55
CA HIS A 227 -5.77 13.61 26.74
C HIS A 227 -5.55 15.09 26.38
N PRO A 228 -6.44 16.02 26.79
CA PRO A 228 -6.35 17.42 26.41
C PRO A 228 -5.02 18.10 26.75
N SER A 229 -4.32 17.65 27.80
CA SER A 229 -2.99 18.19 28.14
C SER A 229 -1.90 17.74 27.17
N SER A 230 -2.07 16.63 26.44
CA SER A 230 -1.09 16.10 25.48
C SER A 230 -0.99 16.93 24.21
N TYR A 231 -1.91 17.87 23.98
CA TYR A 231 -1.93 18.71 22.80
C TYR A 231 -1.15 20.01 23.03
N PRO A 232 -0.07 20.27 22.28
CA PRO A 232 0.62 21.54 22.34
C PRO A 232 -0.25 22.62 21.67
N PRO A 233 -0.21 23.88 22.11
CA PRO A 233 -0.87 24.97 21.37
C PRO A 233 -0.35 25.04 19.92
N PRO A 234 -1.23 25.19 18.92
CA PRO A 234 -2.64 25.56 19.04
C PRO A 234 -3.61 24.35 19.11
N TYR A 235 -3.16 23.13 19.30
CA TYR A 235 -4.01 21.92 19.27
C TYR A 235 -4.84 21.72 20.56
N PRO A 236 -5.92 20.90 20.50
CA PRO A 236 -6.52 20.31 19.30
C PRO A 236 -7.22 21.38 18.44
N THR A 237 -7.09 21.30 17.12
CA THR A 237 -7.85 22.21 16.23
C THR A 237 -9.34 21.88 16.27
N PRO A 238 -10.25 22.85 16.11
CA PRO A 238 -11.66 22.50 16.00
C PRO A 238 -11.87 21.63 14.74
N PRO A 239 -12.71 20.60 14.81
CA PRO A 239 -13.05 19.78 13.66
C PRO A 239 -13.65 20.63 12.52
N PHE A 240 -13.39 20.24 11.28
CA PHE A 240 -13.91 20.86 10.05
C PHE A 240 -13.44 22.29 9.76
N VAL A 241 -12.50 22.82 10.54
CA VAL A 241 -11.98 24.20 10.36
C VAL A 241 -10.81 24.27 9.38
N THR A 242 -9.93 23.28 9.36
CA THR A 242 -8.65 23.38 8.64
C THR A 242 -8.78 23.25 7.12
N GLY A 243 -9.93 22.81 6.60
CA GLY A 243 -10.26 22.73 5.16
C GLY A 243 -9.36 21.81 4.31
N VAL A 244 -8.24 21.37 4.87
CA VAL A 244 -7.16 20.63 4.20
C VAL A 244 -6.66 19.57 5.18
N ILE A 245 -7.48 18.55 5.43
CA ILE A 245 -7.07 17.36 6.17
C ILE A 245 -6.79 16.26 5.16
N PRO A 246 -5.65 15.55 5.25
CA PRO A 246 -5.34 14.47 4.32
C PRO A 246 -6.40 13.38 4.37
N ARG A 247 -6.68 12.77 3.23
CA ARG A 247 -7.49 11.55 3.17
C ARG A 247 -6.64 10.37 3.63
N LEU A 248 -7.25 9.45 4.37
CA LEU A 248 -6.61 8.19 4.68
C LEU A 248 -6.82 7.24 3.50
N GLU A 249 -5.72 6.94 2.82
CA GLU A 249 -5.68 6.11 1.60
C GLU A 249 -4.83 4.87 1.76
N SER A 250 -3.95 4.86 2.76
CA SER A 250 -3.18 3.70 3.13
C SER A 250 -4.07 2.69 3.86
N THR A 251 -3.86 1.41 3.54
CA THR A 251 -4.49 0.32 4.26
C THR A 251 -4.01 0.31 5.70
N VAL A 252 -4.94 0.36 6.65
CA VAL A 252 -4.65 0.19 8.08
C VAL A 252 -4.75 -1.30 8.41
N PRO A 253 -3.72 -1.93 8.97
CA PRO A 253 -3.80 -3.32 9.42
C PRO A 253 -4.96 -3.53 10.40
N ILE A 254 -5.74 -4.59 10.21
CA ILE A 254 -6.96 -4.85 10.99
C ILE A 254 -6.65 -4.89 12.51
N HIS A 255 -5.50 -5.44 12.92
CA HIS A 255 -5.12 -5.52 14.33
C HIS A 255 -4.88 -4.16 15.01
N LEU A 256 -4.65 -3.10 14.21
CA LEU A 256 -4.49 -1.72 14.66
C LEU A 256 -5.80 -0.93 14.64
N LEU A 257 -6.90 -1.47 14.13
CA LEU A 257 -8.17 -0.76 14.18
C LEU A 257 -8.56 -0.45 15.64
N PRO A 258 -9.07 0.76 15.94
CA PRO A 258 -9.44 1.16 17.28
C PRO A 258 -10.49 0.24 17.90
N GLU A 259 -10.24 -0.24 19.11
CA GLU A 259 -11.21 -1.10 19.82
C GLU A 259 -12.41 -0.28 20.31
N LYS A 260 -12.15 0.98 20.70
CA LYS A 260 -13.14 1.98 21.11
C LYS A 260 -13.10 3.20 20.20
N LEU A 261 -14.27 3.67 19.79
CA LEU A 261 -14.46 4.89 19.02
C LEU A 261 -15.32 5.89 19.80
N VAL A 262 -14.75 7.06 20.13
CA VAL A 262 -15.49 8.16 20.74
C VAL A 262 -16.04 9.04 19.63
N VAL A 263 -17.36 9.03 19.45
CA VAL A 263 -18.02 9.72 18.34
C VAL A 263 -18.58 11.05 18.82
N HIS A 264 -18.10 12.13 18.21
CA HIS A 264 -18.53 13.50 18.37
C HIS A 264 -19.57 13.83 17.31
N ASP A 265 -20.85 13.78 17.71
CA ASP A 265 -21.99 14.00 16.81
C ASP A 265 -22.89 15.13 17.34
N PRO A 266 -22.48 16.40 17.20
CA PRO A 266 -23.23 17.54 17.72
C PRO A 266 -24.61 17.68 17.08
N ASP A 267 -24.75 17.24 15.82
CA ASP A 267 -25.99 17.36 15.05
C ASP A 267 -26.93 16.15 15.18
N LEU A 268 -26.52 15.15 15.97
CA LEU A 268 -27.21 13.87 16.13
C LEU A 268 -27.50 13.17 14.80
N VAL A 269 -26.53 13.15 13.88
CA VAL A 269 -26.58 12.41 12.62
C VAL A 269 -26.85 10.92 12.84
N LEU A 270 -26.31 10.34 13.91
CA LEU A 270 -26.46 8.93 14.27
C LEU A 270 -27.86 8.60 14.77
N CYS A 271 -28.58 9.59 15.29
CA CYS A 271 -29.96 9.43 15.71
C CYS A 271 -30.89 9.95 14.63
N ARG A 272 -31.86 9.16 14.17
CA ARG A 272 -32.92 9.71 13.32
C ARG A 272 -33.59 10.88 14.07
N PRO A 273 -33.66 12.10 13.51
CA PRO A 273 -34.45 13.15 14.12
C PRO A 273 -35.91 12.70 14.06
N SER A 274 -36.58 12.60 15.21
CA SER A 274 -38.02 12.89 15.20
C SER A 274 -38.17 14.30 14.63
N ASP A 275 -39.06 14.56 13.68
CA ASP A 275 -39.20 15.78 12.86
C ASP A 275 -39.37 17.12 13.61
N LYS A 276 -39.14 17.15 14.92
CA LYS A 276 -39.10 18.37 15.73
C LYS A 276 -37.90 19.22 15.31
N LYS A 277 -38.19 20.35 14.64
CA LYS A 277 -37.27 21.44 14.33
C LYS A 277 -36.39 21.74 15.55
N ARG A 278 -35.11 21.40 15.49
CA ARG A 278 -34.14 21.76 16.53
C ARG A 278 -33.52 23.13 16.21
N SER A 279 -33.23 23.87 17.27
CA SER A 279 -32.48 25.14 17.22
C SER A 279 -31.17 24.91 16.45
N THR A 280 -30.91 25.76 15.46
CA THR A 280 -29.66 25.80 14.68
C THR A 280 -28.53 26.47 15.47
N ASP A 281 -28.43 26.19 16.77
CA ASP A 281 -27.39 26.82 17.58
C ASP A 281 -26.01 26.39 17.05
N PRO A 282 -25.08 27.35 16.90
CA PRO A 282 -23.78 27.12 16.31
C PRO A 282 -22.94 26.14 17.14
N TRP A 283 -22.03 25.46 16.45
CA TRP A 283 -21.13 24.44 16.97
C TRP A 283 -20.59 24.76 18.39
N PRO A 284 -20.64 23.81 19.34
CA PRO A 284 -20.44 24.05 20.78
C PRO A 284 -18.98 24.35 21.20
N PHE A 285 -18.06 24.45 20.25
CA PHE A 285 -16.66 24.82 20.49
C PHE A 285 -16.42 26.34 20.59
N ASP A 286 -17.46 27.17 20.41
CA ASP A 286 -17.39 28.61 20.75
C ASP A 286 -17.40 28.87 22.28
N SER A 287 -17.58 27.81 23.09
CA SER A 287 -17.38 27.93 24.53
C SER A 287 -15.89 27.93 24.87
N SER A 288 -15.47 28.88 25.68
CA SER A 288 -14.08 29.10 26.14
C SER A 288 -13.43 27.92 26.90
N ASN A 289 -14.07 26.75 26.95
CA ASN A 289 -13.61 25.55 27.64
C ASN A 289 -13.60 24.33 26.68
N LEU A 290 -12.47 24.11 25.98
CA LEU A 290 -12.27 22.96 25.07
C LEU A 290 -12.43 21.60 25.77
N SER A 291 -12.22 21.52 27.09
CA SER A 291 -12.29 20.27 27.85
C SER A 291 -13.72 19.84 28.17
N SER A 292 -14.71 20.73 27.99
CA SER A 292 -16.13 20.40 28.19
C SER A 292 -17.01 21.33 27.34
N PRO A 293 -17.07 21.11 26.01
CA PRO A 293 -17.96 21.88 25.16
C PRO A 293 -19.40 21.64 25.63
N LYS A 294 -20.01 22.67 26.21
CA LYS A 294 -21.36 22.58 26.77
C LYS A 294 -22.34 22.24 25.64
N GLY A 295 -22.99 21.08 25.72
CA GLY A 295 -24.29 20.87 25.05
C GLY A 295 -24.44 19.70 24.10
N TYR A 296 -23.37 18.96 23.74
CA TYR A 296 -23.53 17.73 22.95
C TYR A 296 -22.96 16.50 23.66
N LYS A 297 -23.63 15.36 23.48
CA LYS A 297 -23.24 14.09 24.08
C LYS A 297 -22.37 13.32 23.10
N THR A 298 -21.15 13.01 23.49
CA THR A 298 -20.35 12.00 22.79
C THR A 298 -21.01 10.63 22.95
N GLN A 299 -20.82 9.77 21.95
CA GLN A 299 -21.26 8.38 21.99
C GLN A 299 -20.04 7.47 21.96
N ILE A 300 -20.08 6.37 22.70
CA ILE A 300 -19.01 5.38 22.68
C ILE A 300 -19.46 4.23 21.78
N TYR A 301 -18.58 3.85 20.87
CA TYR A 301 -18.76 2.77 19.92
C TYR A 301 -17.64 1.75 20.10
N LYS A 302 -17.94 0.46 19.90
CA LYS A 302 -16.99 -0.66 19.97
C LYS A 302 -16.84 -1.30 18.61
N LEU A 303 -15.60 -1.65 18.28
CA LEU A 303 -15.29 -2.39 17.07
C LEU A 303 -15.98 -3.76 17.10
N ALA A 304 -16.77 -4.04 16.05
CA ALA A 304 -17.50 -5.28 15.89
C ALA A 304 -16.89 -6.10 14.76
N LEU A 305 -16.28 -7.22 15.14
CA LEU A 305 -15.55 -8.11 14.24
C LEU A 305 -16.17 -9.51 14.23
N GLN A 306 -15.97 -10.23 13.14
CA GLN A 306 -16.26 -11.64 13.06
C GLN A 306 -15.24 -12.47 13.86
N SER A 307 -15.64 -13.66 14.31
CA SER A 307 -14.81 -14.52 15.16
C SER A 307 -13.52 -14.97 14.49
N ASP A 308 -13.58 -15.33 13.21
CA ASP A 308 -12.43 -15.67 12.37
C ASP A 308 -11.44 -14.49 12.25
N THR A 309 -11.97 -13.27 12.18
CA THR A 309 -11.20 -12.04 12.12
C THR A 309 -10.50 -11.75 13.44
N LEU A 310 -11.17 -11.98 14.57
CA LEU A 310 -10.56 -11.88 15.90
C LEU A 310 -9.40 -12.87 16.07
N GLU A 311 -9.54 -14.11 15.60
CA GLU A 311 -8.47 -15.12 15.64
C GLU A 311 -7.25 -14.69 14.79
N ARG A 312 -7.50 -14.21 13.55
CA ARG A 312 -6.45 -13.65 12.68
C ARG A 312 -5.74 -12.47 13.34
N ILE A 313 -6.47 -11.58 14.02
CA ILE A 313 -5.89 -10.46 14.76
C ILE A 313 -5.03 -10.96 15.92
N ALA A 314 -5.50 -11.92 16.71
CA ALA A 314 -4.74 -12.47 17.84
C ALA A 314 -3.40 -13.06 17.35
N LYS A 315 -3.43 -13.89 16.30
CA LYS A 315 -2.24 -14.45 15.67
C LYS A 315 -1.29 -13.36 15.13
N THR A 316 -1.85 -12.33 14.50
CA THR A 316 -1.05 -11.20 13.98
C THR A 316 -0.39 -10.43 15.13
N ARG A 317 -1.11 -10.16 16.21
CA ARG A 317 -0.58 -9.47 17.40
C ARG A 317 0.54 -10.28 18.05
N GLU A 318 0.40 -11.60 18.14
CA GLU A 318 1.46 -12.49 18.63
C GLU A 318 2.69 -12.47 17.73
N SER A 319 2.50 -12.53 16.41
CA SER A 319 3.58 -12.43 15.42
C SER A 319 4.32 -11.10 15.52
N VAL A 320 3.60 -9.97 15.60
CA VAL A 320 4.20 -8.63 15.76
C VAL A 320 4.99 -8.54 17.06
N LYS A 321 4.47 -9.08 18.17
CA LYS A 321 5.21 -9.13 19.46
C LYS A 321 6.46 -10.00 19.37
N ALA A 322 6.40 -11.13 18.66
CA ALA A 322 7.53 -12.03 18.48
C ALA A 322 8.59 -11.47 17.53
N ALA A 323 8.19 -10.63 16.57
CA ALA A 323 9.08 -9.99 15.61
C ALA A 323 9.85 -8.77 16.18
N VAL A 324 9.58 -8.37 17.43
CA VAL A 324 10.30 -7.27 18.07
C VAL A 324 11.77 -7.68 18.25
N ASN A 325 12.63 -7.13 17.41
CA ASN A 325 14.07 -7.30 17.58
C ASN A 325 14.54 -6.46 18.77
N THR A 326 15.12 -7.11 19.78
CA THR A 326 15.72 -6.44 20.93
C THR A 326 17.20 -6.13 20.74
N ASP A 327 17.80 -6.65 19.67
CA ASP A 327 19.22 -6.51 19.41
C ASP A 327 19.56 -5.06 19.03
N PRO A 328 20.69 -4.53 19.51
CA PRO A 328 21.17 -3.23 19.09
C PRO A 328 21.29 -3.13 17.57
N ILE A 329 20.88 -1.99 17.02
CA ILE A 329 20.94 -1.75 15.57
C ILE A 329 22.25 -1.05 15.23
N PRO A 330 23.10 -1.60 14.34
CA PRO A 330 24.26 -0.89 13.82
C PRO A 330 23.80 0.21 12.86
N ILE A 331 24.27 1.44 13.08
CA ILE A 331 23.92 2.59 12.24
C ILE A 331 25.12 3.10 11.45
N PHE A 332 26.27 3.20 12.09
CA PHE A 332 27.46 3.80 11.50
C PHE A 332 28.67 2.90 11.63
N TYR A 333 29.48 2.91 10.59
CA TYR A 333 30.76 2.22 10.52
C TYR A 333 31.85 3.27 10.34
N VAL A 334 32.86 3.27 11.20
CA VAL A 334 34.00 4.18 11.13
C VAL A 334 35.18 3.42 10.53
N TYR A 335 35.65 3.87 9.38
CA TYR A 335 36.78 3.28 8.66
C TYR A 335 38.09 4.05 8.93
N PRO A 336 39.26 3.41 8.76
CA PRO A 336 40.55 4.09 8.89
C PRO A 336 40.68 5.21 7.85
N ALA A 337 41.19 6.38 8.25
CA ALA A 337 41.34 7.53 7.36
C ALA A 337 42.55 7.48 6.41
N SER A 338 43.38 6.43 6.43
CA SER A 338 44.65 6.45 5.70
C SER A 338 44.46 6.20 4.20
N GLU A 339 44.94 7.12 3.37
CA GLU A 339 44.99 7.01 1.89
C GLU A 339 45.66 5.71 1.38
N ASN A 340 46.45 5.05 2.22
CA ASN A 340 47.21 3.85 1.88
C ASN A 340 46.56 2.51 2.32
N CYS A 341 45.44 2.53 3.06
CA CYS A 341 44.83 1.30 3.58
C CYS A 341 43.39 1.17 3.04
N LYS A 342 43.23 0.40 1.96
CA LYS A 342 41.92 0.06 1.36
C LYS A 342 41.21 -1.05 2.11
N THR A 343 41.17 -0.99 3.44
CA THR A 343 40.52 -2.05 4.23
C THR A 343 39.02 -1.85 4.15
N ARG A 344 38.28 -2.91 3.83
CA ARG A 344 36.81 -2.90 3.85
C ARG A 344 36.23 -3.11 5.25
N ASP A 345 37.08 -3.35 6.24
CA ASP A 345 36.66 -3.64 7.60
C ASP A 345 36.61 -2.36 8.44
N PRO A 346 35.51 -2.10 9.16
CA PRO A 346 35.38 -0.94 10.02
C PRO A 346 36.19 -1.11 11.31
N ILE A 347 36.79 -0.01 11.79
CA ILE A 347 37.45 0.04 13.10
C ILE A 347 36.39 0.10 14.20
N PHE A 348 35.36 0.93 13.99
CA PHE A 348 34.26 1.05 14.93
C PHE A 348 32.92 0.74 14.27
N GLU A 349 32.10 -0.03 14.98
CA GLU A 349 30.69 -0.23 14.69
C GLU A 349 29.88 0.50 15.77
N ILE A 350 29.11 1.51 15.38
CA ILE A 350 28.27 2.27 16.29
C ILE A 350 26.87 1.67 16.29
N THR A 351 26.43 1.19 17.45
CA THR A 351 25.09 0.60 17.64
C THR A 351 24.23 1.45 18.57
N ILE A 352 22.92 1.42 18.36
CA ILE A 352 21.91 2.04 19.24
C ILE A 352 20.95 0.99 19.80
N PRO A 353 20.19 1.31 20.87
CA PRO A 353 19.08 0.49 21.32
C PRO A 353 18.08 0.25 20.18
N ALA A 354 17.48 -0.94 20.16
CA ALA A 354 16.36 -1.21 19.26
C ALA A 354 15.25 -0.14 19.41
N PRO A 355 14.52 0.19 18.33
CA PRO A 355 13.36 1.07 18.40
C PRO A 355 12.32 0.48 19.34
N PRO A 356 11.45 1.33 19.93
CA PRO A 356 10.32 0.82 20.67
C PRO A 356 9.46 -0.06 19.74
N PRO A 357 8.85 -1.13 20.27
CA PRO A 357 8.08 -2.06 19.47
C PRO A 357 6.93 -1.33 18.76
N PRO A 358 6.57 -1.74 17.53
CA PRO A 358 5.40 -1.19 16.86
C PRO A 358 4.13 -1.42 17.69
N PRO A 359 3.10 -0.57 17.54
CA PRO A 359 1.83 -0.77 18.23
C PRO A 359 1.24 -2.12 17.84
N THR A 360 0.62 -2.79 18.79
CA THR A 360 -0.04 -4.10 18.56
C THR A 360 -1.57 -3.97 18.53
N HIS A 361 -2.09 -2.87 19.04
CA HIS A 361 -3.51 -2.54 19.05
C HIS A 361 -3.68 -1.04 19.26
N THR A 362 -4.87 -0.54 18.94
CA THR A 362 -5.25 0.84 19.21
C THR A 362 -6.43 0.85 20.20
N PRO A 363 -6.24 1.29 21.44
CA PRO A 363 -7.31 1.26 22.43
C PRO A 363 -8.48 2.19 22.06
N GLU A 364 -8.17 3.37 21.51
CA GLU A 364 -9.14 4.44 21.32
C GLU A 364 -8.84 5.27 20.07
N ALA A 365 -9.89 5.76 19.42
CA ALA A 365 -9.83 6.84 18.43
C ALA A 365 -11.07 7.73 18.54
N HIS A 366 -11.00 8.95 17.98
CA HIS A 366 -12.10 9.91 18.01
C HIS A 366 -12.62 10.14 16.59
N LEU A 367 -13.95 10.15 16.41
CA LEU A 367 -14.60 10.41 15.13
C LEU A 367 -15.48 11.65 15.23
N PHE A 368 -15.30 12.61 14.34
CA PHE A 368 -16.12 13.80 14.26
C PHE A 368 -17.08 13.71 13.09
N LEU A 369 -18.37 13.91 13.37
CA LEU A 369 -19.45 13.95 12.40
C LEU A 369 -20.07 15.35 12.37
N THR A 370 -20.65 15.70 11.23
CA THR A 370 -21.41 16.94 11.05
C THR A 370 -22.56 16.70 10.10
N ARG A 371 -23.69 17.36 10.35
CA ARG A 371 -24.88 17.34 9.47
C ARG A 371 -24.76 18.36 8.34
N SER A 372 -23.64 19.09 8.24
CA SER A 372 -23.40 20.02 7.14
C SER A 372 -23.72 19.34 5.80
N PRO A 373 -24.61 19.92 4.97
CA PRO A 373 -24.95 19.35 3.67
C PRO A 373 -23.72 19.11 2.79
N GLU A 374 -22.69 19.94 2.94
CA GLU A 374 -21.42 19.84 2.21
C GLU A 374 -20.62 18.58 2.57
N LYS A 375 -20.82 18.04 3.77
CA LYS A 375 -20.15 16.83 4.25
C LYS A 375 -20.99 15.58 4.04
N ARG A 376 -22.23 15.70 3.57
CA ARG A 376 -23.05 14.56 3.18
C ARG A 376 -22.68 14.12 1.77
N LYS A 377 -21.89 13.06 1.65
CA LYS A 377 -21.38 12.53 0.38
C LYS A 377 -22.46 11.83 -0.45
N GLY A 378 -23.39 11.15 0.20
CA GLY A 378 -24.38 10.36 -0.52
C GLY A 378 -25.53 9.81 0.32
N VAL A 379 -26.59 9.40 -0.36
CA VAL A 379 -27.79 8.79 0.22
C VAL A 379 -28.11 7.52 -0.55
N GLY A 380 -27.93 6.39 0.10
CA GLY A 380 -28.40 5.10 -0.38
C GLY A 380 -29.81 4.81 0.11
N ASN A 381 -30.39 3.72 -0.40
CA ASN A 381 -31.71 3.25 0.05
C ASN A 381 -31.71 2.80 1.52
N HIS A 382 -30.54 2.38 2.01
CA HIS A 382 -30.36 1.71 3.31
C HIS A 382 -29.43 2.48 4.24
N SER A 383 -28.79 3.54 3.74
CA SER A 383 -27.70 4.21 4.44
C SER A 383 -27.50 5.64 3.99
N VAL A 384 -26.82 6.43 4.81
CA VAL A 384 -26.31 7.77 4.46
C VAL A 384 -24.79 7.77 4.65
N VAL A 385 -24.07 8.43 3.76
CA VAL A 385 -22.60 8.52 3.83
C VAL A 385 -22.20 9.96 4.13
N PHE A 386 -21.33 10.12 5.11
CA PHE A 386 -20.76 11.39 5.53
C PHE A 386 -19.24 11.37 5.36
N GLU A 387 -18.68 12.52 4.98
CA GLU A 387 -17.26 12.80 5.21
C GLU A 387 -17.06 13.04 6.70
N ALA A 388 -16.15 12.29 7.31
CA ALA A 388 -15.83 12.39 8.72
C ALA A 388 -14.35 12.71 8.92
N GLU A 389 -14.04 13.46 9.98
CA GLU A 389 -12.67 13.57 10.46
C GLU A 389 -12.43 12.49 11.50
N TRP A 390 -11.41 11.68 11.26
CA TRP A 390 -10.99 10.60 12.14
C TRP A 390 -9.66 10.96 12.76
N GLU A 391 -9.65 11.10 14.08
CA GLU A 391 -8.46 11.38 14.86
C GLU A 391 -7.92 10.09 15.45
N VAL A 392 -6.71 9.74 15.04
CA VAL A 392 -6.04 8.47 15.33
C VAL A 392 -4.65 8.72 15.90
N PRO A 393 -4.04 7.74 16.61
CA PRO A 393 -2.68 7.90 17.11
C PRO A 393 -1.68 8.18 15.98
N ARG A 394 -0.79 9.16 16.18
CA ARG A 394 0.24 9.53 15.19
C ARG A 394 1.24 8.39 14.93
N GLU A 395 1.41 7.51 15.91
CA GLU A 395 2.24 6.30 15.81
C GLU A 395 1.82 5.30 14.73
N TRP A 396 0.62 5.43 14.16
CA TRP A 396 0.23 4.65 12.99
C TRP A 396 1.06 4.98 11.74
N PHE A 397 1.52 6.22 11.64
CA PHE A 397 2.09 6.76 10.40
C PHE A 397 3.52 7.26 10.56
N VAL A 398 3.88 7.67 11.78
CA VAL A 398 5.22 8.17 12.08
C VAL A 398 5.97 7.10 12.86
N LYS A 399 7.07 6.61 12.29
CA LYS A 399 8.01 5.73 13.00
C LYS A 399 8.75 6.54 14.08
N PRO A 400 9.09 5.93 15.23
CA PRO A 400 10.01 6.51 16.21
C PRO A 400 11.33 6.92 15.53
N ARG A 401 11.92 8.02 16.00
CA ARG A 401 13.17 8.57 15.45
C ARG A 401 14.23 8.69 16.52
N ILE A 402 15.49 8.77 16.10
CA ILE A 402 16.61 9.00 17.00
C ILE A 402 17.47 10.12 16.44
N CYS A 403 17.92 11.03 17.30
CA CYS A 403 18.65 12.21 16.86
C CYS A 403 20.09 11.84 16.49
N VAL A 404 20.46 12.11 15.24
CA VAL A 404 21.78 11.79 14.69
C VAL A 404 22.88 12.61 15.35
N GLY A 405 22.65 13.91 15.58
CA GLY A 405 23.64 14.76 16.26
C GLY A 405 23.98 14.22 17.64
N CYS A 406 22.95 13.83 18.41
CA CYS A 406 23.08 13.19 19.71
C CYS A 406 23.82 11.85 19.67
N ILE A 407 23.65 11.06 18.60
CA ILE A 407 24.39 9.82 18.36
C ILE A 407 25.86 10.16 18.09
N MET A 408 26.14 11.11 17.18
CA MET A 408 27.49 11.45 16.75
C MET A 408 28.30 12.05 17.90
N GLU A 409 27.75 12.98 18.68
CA GLU A 409 28.46 13.56 19.83
C GLU A 409 28.83 12.51 20.88
N ARG A 410 27.94 11.55 21.13
CA ARG A 410 28.21 10.45 22.06
C ARG A 410 29.22 9.46 21.48
N ALA A 411 29.12 9.16 20.18
CA ALA A 411 30.09 8.31 19.49
C ALA A 411 31.50 8.92 19.54
N GLU A 412 31.62 10.22 19.26
CA GLU A 412 32.86 10.98 19.35
C GLU A 412 33.41 10.98 20.77
N ALA A 413 32.56 11.23 21.78
CA ALA A 413 32.99 11.18 23.18
C ALA A 413 33.50 9.79 23.61
N VAL A 414 32.94 8.70 23.07
CA VAL A 414 33.43 7.33 23.33
C VAL A 414 34.73 7.07 22.57
N ARG A 415 34.81 7.49 21.30
CA ARG A 415 36.01 7.40 20.47
C ARG A 415 37.17 8.12 21.12
N ASP A 416 36.99 9.36 21.55
CA ASP A 416 38.05 10.18 22.13
C ASP A 416 38.56 9.61 23.46
N LYS A 417 37.66 9.03 24.28
CA LYS A 417 38.06 8.27 25.47
C LYS A 417 38.86 7.02 25.13
N TRP A 418 38.49 6.31 24.07
CA TRP A 418 39.22 5.14 23.60
C TRP A 418 40.61 5.53 23.08
N VAL A 419 40.70 6.60 22.28
CA VAL A 419 41.98 7.13 21.77
C VAL A 419 42.89 7.52 22.92
N ALA A 420 42.37 8.28 23.90
CA ALA A 420 43.15 8.67 25.08
C ALA A 420 43.63 7.45 25.90
N ALA A 421 42.79 6.42 26.06
CA ALA A 421 43.16 5.19 26.77
C ALA A 421 44.22 4.38 26.00
N GLU A 422 44.16 4.34 24.67
CA GLU A 422 45.17 3.65 23.86
C GLU A 422 46.49 4.42 23.82
N GLU A 423 46.46 5.76 23.75
CA GLU A 423 47.65 6.61 23.90
C GLU A 423 48.33 6.37 25.26
N GLU A 424 47.57 6.34 26.36
CA GLU A 424 48.09 6.00 27.69
C GLU A 424 48.69 4.59 27.72
N ARG A 425 48.06 3.62 27.04
CA ARG A 425 48.57 2.24 26.94
C ARG A 425 49.88 2.16 26.16
N ILE A 426 50.02 2.94 25.09
CA ILE A 426 51.26 3.03 24.30
C ILE A 426 52.36 3.67 25.15
N GLN A 427 52.09 4.79 25.81
CA GLN A 427 53.05 5.48 26.67
C GLN A 427 53.51 4.61 27.85
N ASN A 428 52.61 3.84 28.46
CA ASN A 428 52.95 2.88 29.51
C ASN A 428 53.84 1.73 28.99
N LYS A 429 53.60 1.24 27.77
CA LYS A 429 54.47 0.21 27.15
C LYS A 429 55.87 0.74 26.86
N GLU A 430 55.97 1.96 26.34
CA GLU A 430 57.27 2.63 26.10
C GLU A 430 58.02 2.86 27.42
N THR A 431 57.31 3.22 28.49
CA THR A 431 57.90 3.39 29.81
C THR A 431 58.46 2.07 30.36
N VAL A 432 57.71 0.96 30.24
CA VAL A 432 58.17 -0.38 30.67
C VAL A 432 59.38 -0.85 29.86
N GLN A 433 59.35 -0.67 28.53
CA GLN A 433 60.50 -1.03 27.69
C GLN A 433 61.75 -0.22 28.02
N ASN A 434 61.60 1.08 28.31
CA ASN A 434 62.73 1.92 28.72
C ASN A 434 63.30 1.51 30.10
N THR A 435 62.45 1.12 31.05
CA THR A 435 62.93 0.61 32.35
C THR A 435 63.65 -0.73 32.25
N ASP A 436 63.25 -1.60 31.33
CA ASP A 436 63.92 -2.88 31.09
C ASP A 436 65.29 -2.70 30.40
N ILE A 437 65.44 -1.68 29.57
CA ILE A 437 66.72 -1.33 28.92
C ILE A 437 67.71 -0.72 29.92
N GLU A 438 67.25 0.12 30.87
CA GLU A 438 68.12 0.67 31.93
C GLU A 438 68.61 -0.39 32.92
N MET A 439 67.81 -1.42 33.23
CA MET A 439 68.23 -2.53 34.09
C MET A 439 69.16 -3.55 33.41
N ALA A 440 69.31 -3.49 32.08
CA ALA A 440 70.17 -4.39 31.32
C ALA A 440 71.58 -3.84 31.03
N SER A 441 71.98 -2.68 31.57
CA SER A 441 73.37 -2.20 31.48
C SER A 441 74.30 -2.98 32.43
N PRO A 442 75.23 -3.83 31.92
CA PRO A 442 76.18 -4.52 32.77
C PRO A 442 77.30 -3.55 33.17
N THR A 443 77.51 -3.37 34.47
CA THR A 443 78.75 -2.79 34.97
C THR A 443 79.90 -3.74 34.61
N SER A 444 80.76 -3.29 33.72
CA SER A 444 82.00 -3.97 33.36
C SER A 444 83.02 -3.82 34.49
N ASP A 445 83.13 -4.85 35.32
CA ASP A 445 84.33 -5.11 36.12
C ASP A 445 84.43 -6.61 36.41
N ARG A 446 85.20 -7.34 35.58
CA ARG A 446 86.07 -8.45 36.01
C ARG A 446 86.77 -9.17 34.86
N ASP A 447 88.08 -8.91 34.81
CA ASP A 447 89.17 -9.88 34.80
C ASP A 447 88.98 -11.27 34.15
N SER A 448 89.72 -11.44 33.06
CA SER A 448 90.88 -12.35 32.98
C SER A 448 90.72 -13.77 33.57
N ARG A 449 90.26 -14.74 32.77
CA ARG A 449 90.89 -16.07 32.73
C ARG A 449 90.48 -16.92 31.52
N GLU A 450 91.51 -17.34 30.80
CA GLU A 450 91.50 -18.41 29.80
C GLU A 450 90.87 -19.71 30.34
N VAL A 451 90.19 -20.48 29.48
CA VAL A 451 90.56 -21.87 29.11
C VAL A 451 89.59 -22.43 28.05
N LYS A 452 90.20 -22.78 26.91
CA LYS A 452 90.01 -23.87 25.94
C LYS A 452 88.63 -24.36 25.45
N MET A 453 88.64 -24.47 24.12
CA MET A 453 87.80 -25.22 23.17
C MET A 453 87.40 -26.63 23.62
N ASP A 454 86.19 -27.05 23.25
CA ASP A 454 86.02 -28.27 22.45
C ASP A 454 84.67 -28.30 21.73
N ASP A 455 84.70 -29.00 20.58
CA ASP A 455 83.73 -29.02 19.50
C ASP A 455 82.40 -29.72 19.82
N GLY A 456 81.35 -29.29 19.10
CA GLY A 456 80.57 -30.24 18.31
C GLY A 456 79.25 -30.79 18.89
N ASN A 457 78.20 -30.45 18.13
CA ASN A 457 77.20 -31.38 17.58
C ASN A 457 75.88 -31.66 18.32
N THR A 458 74.86 -30.97 17.82
CA THR A 458 73.52 -31.42 17.35
C THR A 458 72.68 -32.45 18.14
N SER A 459 71.52 -31.94 18.56
CA SER A 459 70.14 -32.49 18.50
C SER A 459 69.78 -33.85 19.11
N PRO A 460 68.63 -33.89 19.82
CA PRO A 460 67.69 -35.00 19.71
C PRO A 460 66.22 -34.55 19.45
N PRO A 461 65.32 -35.52 19.15
CA PRO A 461 64.23 -35.36 18.20
C PRO A 461 62.81 -35.36 18.81
N ALA A 462 61.84 -35.32 17.89
CA ALA A 462 60.40 -35.40 18.03
C ALA A 462 59.86 -36.49 18.98
N GLU A 463 58.71 -36.22 19.60
CA GLU A 463 57.55 -37.14 19.54
C GLU A 463 56.25 -36.48 20.06
N ASP A 464 55.16 -37.06 19.58
CA ASP A 464 53.75 -36.67 19.58
C ASP A 464 53.12 -36.32 20.95
N VAL A 465 52.23 -35.32 20.96
CA VAL A 465 51.19 -35.20 22.00
C VAL A 465 49.85 -34.76 21.43
N VAL A 466 48.87 -35.64 21.66
CA VAL A 466 47.43 -35.55 21.46
C VAL A 466 46.80 -34.48 22.37
N LEU A 467 45.91 -33.65 21.81
CA LEU A 467 45.07 -32.67 22.52
C LEU A 467 44.06 -33.33 23.46
N PRO A 468 43.77 -32.73 24.63
CA PRO A 468 42.38 -32.34 24.88
C PRO A 468 42.18 -31.01 25.63
N ASN A 469 41.18 -30.26 25.17
CA ASN A 469 40.25 -29.37 25.88
C ASN A 469 40.72 -28.65 27.17
N SER A 470 41.01 -27.35 27.06
CA SER A 470 41.10 -26.44 28.20
C SER A 470 39.81 -25.64 28.40
N LYS A 471 39.37 -25.65 29.66
CA LYS A 471 38.21 -24.93 30.21
C LYS A 471 38.46 -23.42 30.21
N ARG A 472 37.42 -22.67 29.82
CA ARG A 472 37.31 -21.22 29.99
C ARG A 472 37.24 -20.88 31.48
N ALA A 473 38.24 -20.16 31.99
CA ALA A 473 38.18 -19.49 33.29
C ALA A 473 37.85 -18.00 33.04
N SER A 474 36.71 -17.56 33.56
CA SER A 474 36.29 -16.16 33.60
C SER A 474 36.97 -15.45 34.75
N ILE A 475 37.67 -14.35 34.46
CA ILE A 475 38.27 -13.46 35.46
C ILE A 475 37.36 -12.24 35.62
N SER A 476 36.94 -12.00 36.87
CA SER A 476 36.12 -10.89 37.34
C SER A 476 36.93 -9.60 37.54
N PHE A 477 36.37 -8.45 37.16
CA PHE A 477 36.87 -7.11 37.51
C PHE A 477 36.13 -6.52 38.73
N PRO A 478 36.76 -5.62 39.53
CA PRO A 478 36.24 -5.16 40.81
C PRO A 478 35.24 -4.00 40.68
N ARG A 479 34.19 -4.05 41.51
CA ARG A 479 33.22 -2.98 41.72
C ARG A 479 33.80 -1.87 42.61
N SER A 480 33.79 -0.63 42.14
CA SER A 480 33.95 0.56 42.99
C SER A 480 32.56 1.14 43.36
N ARG A 481 32.43 1.45 44.65
CA ARG A 481 31.22 1.98 45.31
C ARG A 481 30.96 3.44 44.94
N VAL A 482 29.73 3.76 44.55
CA VAL A 482 29.17 5.13 44.65
C VAL A 482 27.95 5.06 45.58
N LYS A 483 27.97 5.89 46.63
CA LYS A 483 26.89 6.02 47.62
C LYS A 483 25.76 6.87 47.02
N LEU A 484 24.54 6.34 46.99
CA LEU A 484 23.32 7.08 46.70
C LEU A 484 22.56 7.38 48.00
N TRP A 485 21.91 8.54 48.04
CA TRP A 485 21.19 9.11 49.17
C TRP A 485 19.80 8.48 49.36
N ASP A 486 19.46 8.14 50.61
CA ASP A 486 18.12 7.77 51.04
C ASP A 486 17.28 9.02 51.34
N ARG A 487 16.13 9.16 50.67
CA ARG A 487 14.95 9.87 51.19
C ARG A 487 13.67 9.21 50.66
N VAL A 488 13.06 8.45 51.56
CA VAL A 488 11.68 7.92 51.48
C VAL A 488 10.71 9.01 51.95
N PRO A 489 9.54 9.18 51.31
CA PRO A 489 8.36 9.71 52.00
C PRO A 489 7.31 8.62 52.24
N GLU A 490 6.51 8.90 53.26
CA GLU A 490 5.65 8.01 54.03
C GLU A 490 4.39 7.52 53.32
N LYS A 491 4.00 6.30 53.71
CA LYS A 491 2.66 5.77 54.01
C LYS A 491 1.44 6.47 53.38
N VAL A 492 0.70 5.71 52.58
CA VAL A 492 -0.74 5.88 52.37
C VAL A 492 -1.44 4.60 52.86
N ASP A 493 -2.39 4.79 53.78
CA ASP A 493 -3.20 3.75 54.40
C ASP A 493 -4.18 3.11 53.40
N ILE A 494 -4.18 1.77 53.33
CA ILE A 494 -5.18 0.97 52.61
C ILE A 494 -6.15 0.42 53.66
N LEU A 495 -7.43 0.80 53.54
CA LEU A 495 -8.53 0.26 54.35
C LEU A 495 -8.89 -1.17 53.89
N PRO A 496 -9.33 -2.05 54.82
CA PRO A 496 -9.60 -3.45 54.51
C PRO A 496 -11.00 -3.63 53.90
N VAL A 497 -11.07 -4.44 52.83
CA VAL A 497 -12.34 -4.98 52.32
C VAL A 497 -12.62 -6.29 53.05
N GLU A 498 -13.76 -6.33 53.73
CA GLU A 498 -14.26 -7.48 54.48
C GLU A 498 -14.61 -8.64 53.53
N ASN A 499 -14.08 -9.81 53.84
CA ASN A 499 -14.56 -11.09 53.34
C ASN A 499 -15.79 -11.52 54.15
N HIS A 500 -16.84 -11.97 53.48
CA HIS A 500 -17.78 -12.93 54.06
C HIS A 500 -17.96 -14.13 53.11
N PRO A 501 -17.89 -15.37 53.63
CA PRO A 501 -18.03 -16.60 52.86
C PRO A 501 -19.48 -17.12 52.90
N SER A 502 -19.85 -17.88 51.88
CA SER A 502 -20.85 -18.94 52.04
C SER A 502 -20.55 -20.06 51.05
N ASP A 503 -20.04 -21.13 51.61
CA ASP A 503 -19.87 -22.46 51.04
C ASP A 503 -21.20 -23.14 50.68
N GLU A 504 -21.06 -24.22 49.89
CA GLU A 504 -21.94 -25.39 49.75
C GLU A 504 -23.30 -25.16 49.02
N GLU A 505 -23.77 -26.00 48.09
CA GLU A 505 -23.70 -27.46 48.05
C GLU A 505 -24.10 -28.01 46.65
N GLU A 506 -23.44 -29.11 46.27
CA GLU A 506 -23.93 -30.30 45.53
C GLU A 506 -24.65 -30.27 44.16
N ARG A 507 -24.01 -31.04 43.24
CA ARG A 507 -24.56 -32.10 42.35
C ARG A 507 -25.79 -31.79 41.48
N ALA A 508 -25.60 -31.86 40.16
CA ALA A 508 -25.97 -33.05 39.37
C ALA A 508 -25.76 -32.81 37.86
N ASN A 509 -25.05 -33.74 37.23
CA ASN A 509 -25.18 -34.04 35.80
C ASN A 509 -26.63 -34.51 35.53
N PRO A 510 -27.22 -34.22 34.36
CA PRO A 510 -27.27 -35.31 33.40
C PRO A 510 -27.15 -34.90 31.93
N HIS A 511 -26.52 -35.80 31.17
CA HIS A 511 -26.80 -36.05 29.76
C HIS A 511 -28.30 -36.14 29.50
N LEU A 512 -28.78 -35.47 28.44
CA LEU A 512 -29.91 -35.93 27.65
C LEU A 512 -29.76 -35.41 26.21
N THR A 513 -29.43 -36.35 25.32
CA THR A 513 -29.78 -36.33 23.91
C THR A 513 -31.29 -36.14 23.76
N ASN A 514 -31.74 -35.20 22.94
CA ASN A 514 -33.07 -35.28 22.36
C ASN A 514 -33.07 -34.66 20.96
N ASN A 515 -33.18 -35.57 19.98
CA ASN A 515 -33.76 -35.28 18.68
C ASN A 515 -35.20 -34.82 18.90
N HIS A 516 -35.54 -33.62 18.43
CA HIS A 516 -36.92 -33.27 18.13
C HIS A 516 -36.99 -32.80 16.68
N GLU A 517 -37.45 -33.70 15.82
CA GLU A 517 -38.14 -33.35 14.58
C GLU A 517 -39.34 -32.48 14.97
N VAL A 518 -39.33 -31.22 14.55
CA VAL A 518 -40.52 -30.37 14.52
C VAL A 518 -40.95 -30.32 13.07
N SER A 519 -42.13 -30.88 12.81
CA SER A 519 -42.86 -30.80 11.56
C SER A 519 -43.31 -29.37 11.31
N ASP A 520 -42.83 -28.77 10.22
CA ASP A 520 -43.33 -27.51 9.69
C ASP A 520 -44.75 -27.72 9.12
N SER A 521 -45.74 -27.14 9.81
CA SER A 521 -47.08 -26.91 9.28
C SER A 521 -47.16 -25.51 8.68
N GLU A 522 -47.56 -25.46 7.42
CA GLU A 522 -47.81 -24.29 6.59
C GLU A 522 -48.66 -23.20 7.28
N LEU A 523 -48.12 -21.98 7.35
CA LEU A 523 -48.91 -20.75 7.46
C LEU A 523 -48.31 -19.69 6.52
N GLU A 524 -48.97 -19.51 5.36
CA GLU A 524 -48.73 -18.43 4.41
C GLU A 524 -49.04 -17.04 4.99
N PRO A 525 -48.27 -15.99 4.66
CA PRO A 525 -48.71 -14.61 4.83
C PRO A 525 -49.26 -14.02 3.52
N GLN A 526 -50.57 -13.80 3.48
CA GLN A 526 -51.35 -13.18 2.39
C GLN A 526 -51.01 -11.70 2.06
N ALA A 527 -49.90 -11.14 2.55
CA ALA A 527 -49.59 -9.71 2.38
C ALA A 527 -48.79 -9.36 1.10
N GLN A 528 -48.26 -10.34 0.36
CA GLN A 528 -47.49 -10.09 -0.87
C GLN A 528 -48.34 -10.06 -2.16
N GLY A 529 -49.56 -10.61 -2.13
CA GLY A 529 -50.43 -10.67 -3.31
C GLY A 529 -50.97 -9.32 -3.78
N GLN A 530 -51.27 -8.41 -2.83
CA GLN A 530 -51.89 -7.11 -3.16
C GLN A 530 -50.91 -6.12 -3.81
N ALA A 531 -49.62 -6.15 -3.43
CA ALA A 531 -48.60 -5.31 -4.04
C ALA A 531 -48.28 -5.74 -5.48
N PHE A 532 -48.35 -7.05 -5.76
CA PHE A 532 -48.13 -7.58 -7.10
C PHE A 532 -49.30 -7.28 -8.05
N GLN A 533 -50.55 -7.31 -7.55
CA GLN A 533 -51.74 -6.90 -8.32
C GLN A 533 -51.75 -5.40 -8.63
N GLN A 534 -51.42 -4.53 -7.67
CA GLN A 534 -51.34 -3.08 -7.91
C GLN A 534 -50.22 -2.72 -8.91
N TRP A 535 -49.08 -3.42 -8.88
CA TRP A 535 -48.02 -3.21 -9.86
C TRP A 535 -48.44 -3.64 -11.27
N LYS A 536 -49.19 -4.73 -11.41
CA LYS A 536 -49.70 -5.23 -12.69
C LYS A 536 -50.76 -4.29 -13.29
N GLU A 537 -51.65 -3.74 -12.46
CA GLU A 537 -52.65 -2.74 -12.90
C GLU A 537 -52.01 -1.43 -13.39
N VAL A 538 -50.89 -1.00 -12.79
CA VAL A 538 -50.14 0.19 -13.24
C VAL A 538 -49.44 -0.05 -14.58
N GLN A 539 -48.96 -1.27 -14.84
CA GLN A 539 -48.35 -1.63 -16.14
C GLN A 539 -49.41 -1.74 -17.25
N ASP A 540 -50.57 -2.32 -16.95
CA ASP A 540 -51.69 -2.41 -17.90
C ASP A 540 -52.32 -1.04 -18.20
N ALA A 541 -52.35 -0.12 -17.22
CA ALA A 541 -52.76 1.26 -17.44
C ALA A 541 -51.78 2.04 -18.33
N LYS A 542 -50.47 1.78 -18.24
CA LYS A 542 -49.46 2.38 -19.11
C LYS A 542 -49.54 1.89 -20.56
N GLN A 543 -49.91 0.63 -20.78
CA GLN A 543 -50.10 0.11 -22.14
C GLN A 543 -51.35 0.66 -22.84
N ARG A 544 -52.41 1.01 -22.09
CA ARG A 544 -53.64 1.59 -22.66
C ARG A 544 -53.52 3.06 -23.07
N VAL A 545 -52.58 3.80 -22.50
CA VAL A 545 -52.38 5.23 -22.86
C VAL A 545 -51.61 5.40 -24.18
N ASN A 546 -50.92 4.36 -24.66
CA ASN A 546 -50.13 4.43 -25.90
C ASN A 546 -50.90 4.03 -27.18
N SER A 547 -52.19 3.65 -27.10
CA SER A 547 -52.97 3.24 -28.28
C SER A 547 -53.97 4.28 -28.80
N ASP A 548 -54.24 5.36 -28.08
CA ASP A 548 -55.24 6.36 -28.47
C ASP A 548 -54.60 7.74 -28.68
N THR A 549 -54.05 7.97 -29.87
CA THR A 549 -53.88 9.33 -30.42
C THR A 549 -53.75 9.29 -31.94
N VAL A 550 -54.88 9.10 -32.63
CA VAL A 550 -55.07 9.55 -34.02
C VAL A 550 -56.40 10.29 -34.09
N GLY A 551 -56.34 11.61 -34.24
CA GLY A 551 -57.49 12.50 -34.36
C GLY A 551 -57.14 13.81 -35.08
N THR A 552 -57.32 13.78 -36.40
CA THR A 552 -57.81 14.81 -37.33
C THR A 552 -57.47 16.31 -37.19
N ASP A 553 -57.12 16.86 -38.37
CA ASP A 553 -57.34 18.21 -38.91
C ASP A 553 -56.27 19.32 -38.77
N GLY A 554 -55.82 19.82 -39.94
CA GLY A 554 -55.41 21.23 -40.09
C GLY A 554 -54.24 21.58 -41.03
N LYS A 555 -54.51 21.66 -42.34
CA LYS A 555 -53.95 22.61 -43.36
C LYS A 555 -52.41 22.69 -43.67
N ARG A 556 -52.13 22.36 -44.95
CA ARG A 556 -51.03 22.65 -45.92
C ARG A 556 -50.23 23.99 -45.77
N PRO A 557 -49.03 24.18 -46.39
CA PRO A 557 -48.64 23.65 -47.72
C PRO A 557 -47.19 23.16 -47.97
N PHE A 558 -47.11 22.27 -48.98
CA PHE A 558 -46.06 22.02 -49.99
C PHE A 558 -44.58 22.36 -49.69
N ILE A 559 -43.71 21.35 -49.80
CA ILE A 559 -42.62 21.22 -50.80
C ILE A 559 -41.99 19.81 -50.70
N GLY A 560 -41.73 19.17 -51.85
CA GLY A 560 -40.62 18.22 -52.04
C GLY A 560 -40.89 16.73 -51.81
N ASN A 561 -41.35 16.03 -52.86
CA ASN A 561 -41.27 14.56 -52.94
C ASN A 561 -39.81 14.11 -53.04
N VAL A 562 -39.34 13.27 -52.12
CA VAL A 562 -38.21 12.35 -52.34
C VAL A 562 -38.70 10.93 -52.05
N SER A 563 -38.80 10.15 -53.12
CA SER A 563 -39.09 8.71 -53.09
C SER A 563 -37.85 7.99 -52.59
N VAL A 564 -37.93 7.34 -51.43
CA VAL A 564 -36.91 6.37 -50.98
C VAL A 564 -37.53 4.98 -51.06
N ARG A 565 -37.02 4.19 -52.00
CA ARG A 565 -37.25 2.74 -52.10
C ARG A 565 -36.83 2.08 -50.79
N ARG A 566 -37.76 1.35 -50.16
CA ARG A 566 -37.42 0.29 -49.19
C ARG A 566 -36.88 -0.89 -49.99
N GLU A 567 -35.56 -1.01 -50.06
CA GLU A 567 -34.92 -2.28 -50.36
C GLU A 567 -34.87 -3.10 -49.07
N THR A 568 -35.61 -4.21 -49.06
CA THR A 568 -35.54 -5.26 -48.06
C THR A 568 -34.17 -5.93 -48.13
N TYR A 569 -33.35 -5.76 -47.09
CA TYR A 569 -32.17 -6.60 -46.88
C TYR A 569 -32.63 -7.90 -46.22
N GLU A 570 -32.68 -8.97 -47.01
CA GLU A 570 -32.69 -10.34 -46.48
C GLU A 570 -31.33 -10.58 -45.80
N SER A 571 -31.32 -10.54 -44.47
CA SER A 571 -30.23 -11.13 -43.71
C SER A 571 -30.29 -12.64 -43.89
N SER A 572 -29.22 -13.21 -44.45
CA SER A 572 -28.97 -14.64 -44.48
C SER A 572 -28.79 -15.13 -43.03
N ALA A 573 -29.91 -15.36 -42.35
CA ALA A 573 -29.94 -16.15 -41.14
C ALA A 573 -29.58 -17.59 -41.53
N PHE A 574 -28.43 -18.07 -41.05
CA PHE A 574 -28.11 -19.48 -41.08
C PHE A 574 -29.07 -20.19 -40.11
N THR A 575 -30.26 -20.56 -40.59
CA THR A 575 -31.20 -21.39 -39.85
C THR A 575 -30.60 -22.79 -39.77
N MET A 576 -29.86 -23.06 -38.70
CA MET A 576 -29.57 -24.43 -38.32
C MET A 576 -30.89 -25.16 -38.13
N SER A 577 -31.07 -26.27 -38.87
CA SER A 577 -32.28 -27.05 -38.74
C SER A 577 -32.44 -27.54 -37.30
N LEU A 578 -33.67 -27.66 -36.81
CA LEU A 578 -33.95 -28.26 -35.49
C LEU A 578 -33.23 -29.60 -35.33
N LYS A 579 -33.08 -30.35 -36.43
CA LYS A 579 -32.34 -31.61 -36.47
C LYS A 579 -30.85 -31.44 -36.13
N THR A 580 -30.20 -30.37 -36.56
CA THR A 580 -28.81 -30.05 -36.25
C THR A 580 -28.63 -29.65 -34.79
N VAL A 581 -29.61 -28.92 -34.22
CA VAL A 581 -29.62 -28.56 -32.79
C VAL A 581 -29.84 -29.82 -31.92
N GLU A 582 -30.74 -30.71 -32.34
CA GLU A 582 -31.00 -31.99 -31.68
C GLU A 582 -29.76 -32.90 -31.74
N GLU A 583 -29.09 -32.97 -32.89
CA GLU A 583 -27.85 -33.75 -33.09
C GLU A 583 -26.71 -33.22 -32.22
N MET A 584 -26.54 -31.89 -32.13
CA MET A 584 -25.55 -31.28 -31.23
C MET A 584 -25.90 -31.51 -29.76
N ARG A 585 -27.17 -31.43 -29.38
CA ARG A 585 -27.62 -31.76 -28.02
C ARG A 585 -27.33 -33.23 -27.68
N LEU A 586 -27.61 -34.16 -28.58
CA LEU A 586 -27.31 -35.58 -28.39
C LEU A 586 -25.80 -35.85 -28.31
N GLN A 587 -25.00 -35.12 -29.09
CA GLN A 587 -23.54 -35.21 -29.07
C GLN A 587 -22.98 -34.66 -27.75
N HIS A 588 -23.56 -33.58 -27.23
CA HIS A 588 -23.24 -33.01 -25.92
C HIS A 588 -23.63 -33.95 -24.78
N GLU A 589 -24.79 -34.61 -24.88
CA GLU A 589 -25.25 -35.59 -23.89
C GLU A 589 -24.40 -36.88 -23.91
N LYS A 590 -23.93 -37.31 -25.08
CA LYS A 590 -22.94 -38.40 -25.23
C LYS A 590 -21.59 -38.03 -24.62
N LEU A 591 -21.10 -36.81 -24.86
CA LEU A 591 -19.87 -36.29 -24.24
C LEU A 591 -20.02 -36.15 -22.71
N ALA A 592 -21.18 -35.71 -22.22
CA ALA A 592 -21.47 -35.61 -20.80
C ALA A 592 -21.57 -36.99 -20.12
N LYS A 593 -22.12 -38.01 -20.81
CA LYS A 593 -22.13 -39.40 -20.32
C LYS A 593 -20.74 -40.04 -20.34
N ALA A 594 -19.93 -39.76 -21.36
CA ALA A 594 -18.53 -40.21 -21.42
C ALA A 594 -17.68 -39.61 -20.30
N LYS A 595 -17.94 -38.36 -19.90
CA LYS A 595 -17.25 -37.70 -18.77
C LYS A 595 -17.65 -38.21 -17.38
N ARG A 596 -18.75 -38.95 -17.23
CA ARG A 596 -19.12 -39.57 -15.94
C ARG A 596 -18.39 -40.90 -15.68
N GLY A 597 -17.62 -41.41 -16.65
CA GLY A 597 -16.89 -42.67 -16.52
C GLY A 597 -15.57 -42.55 -15.75
N ASP A 598 -14.92 -41.38 -15.79
CA ASP A 598 -13.63 -41.14 -15.13
C ASP A 598 -13.82 -40.06 -14.07
N GLY A 599 -14.05 -40.49 -12.84
CA GLY A 599 -14.38 -39.65 -11.69
C GLY A 599 -13.22 -38.79 -11.19
N HIS A 600 -12.77 -37.83 -11.99
CA HIS A 600 -11.96 -36.71 -11.50
C HIS A 600 -12.29 -35.43 -12.26
N ASP A 601 -12.88 -34.46 -11.56
CA ASP A 601 -12.95 -33.07 -12.00
C ASP A 601 -11.52 -32.48 -11.99
N PRO A 602 -10.99 -31.99 -13.13
CA PRO A 602 -9.68 -31.34 -13.18
C PRO A 602 -9.52 -30.17 -12.20
N TRP A 603 -10.64 -29.53 -11.79
CA TRP A 603 -10.65 -28.45 -10.80
C TRP A 603 -10.56 -28.93 -9.35
N GLU A 604 -10.74 -30.22 -9.09
CA GLU A 604 -10.72 -30.81 -7.76
C GLU A 604 -9.29 -31.13 -7.33
N LYS A 605 -8.50 -31.76 -8.22
CA LYS A 605 -7.06 -31.95 -8.03
C LYS A 605 -6.31 -30.61 -7.89
N TYR A 606 -6.69 -29.61 -8.70
CA TYR A 606 -6.12 -28.25 -8.62
C TYR A 606 -6.48 -27.52 -7.31
N ARG A 607 -7.64 -27.80 -6.70
CA ARG A 607 -8.02 -27.23 -5.40
C ARG A 607 -7.38 -27.97 -4.23
N GLU A 608 -7.25 -29.29 -4.29
CA GLU A 608 -6.57 -30.09 -3.26
C GLU A 608 -5.06 -29.80 -3.20
N ASP A 609 -4.43 -29.60 -4.36
CA ASP A 609 -3.01 -29.22 -4.47
C ASP A 609 -2.71 -27.78 -3.99
N ASN A 610 -3.74 -26.93 -3.87
CA ASN A 610 -3.63 -25.56 -3.38
C ASN A 610 -4.14 -25.38 -1.93
N ALA A 611 -5.15 -26.13 -1.50
CA ALA A 611 -5.63 -26.13 -0.11
C ALA A 611 -4.63 -26.77 0.87
N SER A 612 -3.81 -27.71 0.39
CA SER A 612 -2.74 -28.34 1.18
C SER A 612 -1.46 -27.48 1.30
N LYS A 613 -1.40 -26.32 0.62
CA LYS A 613 -0.30 -25.34 0.72
C LYS A 613 -0.66 -24.11 1.58
N GLY A 614 -1.81 -24.15 2.25
CA GLY A 614 -2.34 -23.08 3.10
C GLY A 614 -1.77 -23.03 4.52
N THR A 615 -0.46 -22.99 4.66
CA THR A 615 0.19 -22.29 5.78
C THR A 615 1.23 -21.37 5.18
N PRO A 616 1.24 -20.06 5.49
CA PRO A 616 2.34 -19.20 5.08
C PRO A 616 3.57 -19.62 5.88
N THR A 617 4.35 -20.55 5.36
CA THR A 617 5.76 -20.62 5.70
C THR A 617 6.36 -19.33 5.17
N THR A 618 6.71 -18.44 6.09
CA THR A 618 7.70 -17.40 5.87
C THR A 618 8.93 -18.04 5.22
N ASN A 619 9.01 -17.96 3.88
CA ASN A 619 10.26 -18.19 3.17
C ASN A 619 11.14 -16.98 3.47
N THR A 620 11.86 -17.06 4.59
CA THR A 620 13.18 -16.45 4.70
C THR A 620 14.08 -17.26 3.75
N ALA A 621 13.97 -16.98 2.45
CA ALA A 621 14.96 -17.42 1.49
C ALA A 621 16.19 -16.56 1.75
N GLU A 622 17.08 -17.08 2.58
CA GLU A 622 18.48 -16.70 2.63
C GLU A 622 19.03 -16.85 1.20
N GLN A 623 19.13 -15.71 0.50
CA GLN A 623 19.86 -15.62 -0.76
C GLN A 623 21.33 -15.95 -0.44
N GLN A 624 21.71 -17.21 -0.57
CA GLN A 624 23.09 -17.53 -0.85
C GLN A 624 23.41 -16.96 -2.24
N PRO A 625 24.45 -16.12 -2.38
CA PRO A 625 24.82 -15.61 -3.69
C PRO A 625 25.29 -16.78 -4.55
N ALA A 626 24.65 -16.93 -5.71
CA ALA A 626 25.13 -17.79 -6.77
C ALA A 626 26.54 -17.33 -7.17
N SER A 627 27.53 -18.20 -6.99
CA SER A 627 28.88 -18.03 -7.49
C SER A 627 28.88 -18.14 -9.02
N GLY A 628 28.50 -17.06 -9.69
CA GLY A 628 28.74 -16.86 -11.12
C GLY A 628 30.20 -16.48 -11.33
N VAL A 629 30.94 -17.34 -12.03
CA VAL A 629 32.33 -17.10 -12.42
C VAL A 629 32.33 -16.10 -13.58
N ASP A 630 32.43 -14.81 -13.26
CA ASP A 630 32.70 -13.77 -14.24
C ASP A 630 34.20 -13.74 -14.57
N ASN A 631 34.53 -14.11 -15.81
CA ASN A 631 35.85 -13.92 -16.40
C ASN A 631 36.11 -12.42 -16.64
N PHE A 632 36.67 -11.73 -15.65
CA PHE A 632 37.33 -10.43 -15.85
C PHE A 632 38.82 -10.61 -16.22
N PRO A 633 39.37 -9.74 -17.09
CA PRO A 633 40.77 -9.80 -17.47
C PRO A 633 41.68 -9.50 -16.26
N GLU A 634 42.77 -10.26 -16.15
CA GLU A 634 43.81 -10.15 -15.12
C GLU A 634 44.15 -8.68 -14.81
N SER A 635 43.64 -8.19 -13.68
CA SER A 635 44.06 -6.92 -13.11
C SER A 635 45.21 -7.18 -12.13
N ILE A 636 46.21 -6.32 -12.23
CA ILE A 636 47.48 -6.31 -11.48
C ILE A 636 47.20 -6.50 -9.97
N PRO A 637 47.92 -7.39 -9.26
CA PRO A 637 47.71 -7.62 -7.83
C PRO A 637 48.03 -6.34 -7.06
N VAL A 638 46.99 -5.61 -6.66
CA VAL A 638 47.12 -4.54 -5.69
C VAL A 638 47.20 -5.20 -4.31
N PRO A 639 48.21 -4.93 -3.48
CA PRO A 639 48.30 -5.53 -2.15
C PRO A 639 47.07 -5.11 -1.34
N ILE A 640 46.19 -6.07 -1.06
CA ILE A 640 45.12 -5.90 -0.08
C ILE A 640 45.80 -5.96 1.28
N VAL A 641 45.98 -4.79 1.89
CA VAL A 641 46.36 -4.72 3.30
C VAL A 641 45.10 -5.11 4.09
N VAL A 642 45.09 -6.31 4.66
CA VAL A 642 44.04 -6.76 5.57
C VAL A 642 44.31 -6.12 6.92
N TYR A 643 43.37 -5.31 7.41
CA TYR A 643 43.46 -4.79 8.78
C TYR A 643 43.15 -5.95 9.72
N THR A 644 44.16 -6.43 10.44
CA THR A 644 44.00 -7.50 11.44
C THR A 644 43.61 -6.98 12.82
N GLY A 645 43.25 -5.69 12.91
CA GLY A 645 42.79 -5.11 14.17
C GLY A 645 41.41 -5.62 14.56
N THR A 646 41.12 -5.57 15.86
CA THR A 646 39.82 -5.98 16.40
C THR A 646 38.78 -4.89 16.11
N MET A 647 37.66 -5.24 15.48
CA MET A 647 36.51 -4.33 15.36
C MET A 647 35.98 -3.99 16.76
N HIS A 648 35.77 -2.71 17.04
CA HIS A 648 35.26 -2.22 18.31
C HIS A 648 33.81 -1.76 18.17
N THR A 649 32.88 -2.37 18.90
CA THR A 649 31.49 -1.93 18.92
C THR A 649 31.27 -0.85 19.99
N ILE A 650 30.80 0.33 19.59
CA ILE A 650 30.38 1.43 20.48
C ILE A 650 28.86 1.37 20.61
N HIS A 651 28.37 0.97 21.79
CA HIS A 651 26.94 0.95 22.07
C HIS A 651 26.47 2.24 22.74
N ILE A 652 25.56 2.96 22.09
CA ILE A 652 25.06 4.26 22.56
C ILE A 652 23.68 4.10 23.19
N SER A 653 23.63 3.60 24.43
CA SER A 653 22.37 3.35 25.14
C SER A 653 21.68 4.60 25.70
N SER A 654 22.35 5.76 25.67
CA SER A 654 21.89 6.98 26.36
C SER A 654 21.13 7.97 25.49
N VAL A 655 20.99 7.70 24.19
CA VAL A 655 20.15 8.52 23.29
C VAL A 655 18.72 7.96 23.34
N PRO A 656 17.74 8.73 23.82
CA PRO A 656 16.35 8.28 23.81
C PRO A 656 15.80 8.29 22.38
N TRP A 657 14.93 7.33 22.08
CA TRP A 657 14.05 7.41 20.92
C TRP A 657 13.03 8.52 21.13
N LEU A 658 12.88 9.38 20.13
CA LEU A 658 11.81 10.36 20.00
C LEU A 658 10.58 9.64 19.46
N LEU A 659 9.52 9.62 20.25
CA LEU A 659 8.24 9.07 19.87
C LEU A 659 7.48 10.04 18.94
N PRO A 660 6.52 9.54 18.16
CA PRO A 660 5.62 10.38 17.38
C PRO A 660 4.95 11.46 18.23
N GLY A 661 5.20 12.73 17.92
CA GLY A 661 4.71 13.88 18.68
C GLY A 661 5.74 14.56 19.58
N ASP A 662 6.84 13.86 19.92
CA ASP A 662 7.92 14.42 20.73
C ASP A 662 8.53 15.64 20.02
N PRO A 663 9.00 16.65 20.79
CA PRO A 663 9.69 17.78 20.19
C PRO A 663 10.98 17.29 19.54
N PRO A 664 11.49 18.01 18.53
CA PRO A 664 12.83 17.74 18.01
C PRO A 664 13.88 17.78 19.12
N CYS A 665 15.06 17.20 18.86
CA CYS A 665 16.16 17.21 19.81
C CYS A 665 16.47 18.65 20.26
N LYS A 666 16.55 18.88 21.57
CA LYS A 666 16.84 20.22 22.13
C LYS A 666 18.20 20.77 21.68
N GLU A 667 19.16 19.90 21.44
CA GLU A 667 20.55 20.26 21.10
C GLU A 667 20.74 20.43 19.60
N HIS A 668 20.17 19.53 18.78
CA HIS A 668 20.44 19.46 17.34
C HIS A 668 19.25 19.84 16.44
N GLY A 669 18.06 20.04 17.01
CA GLY A 669 16.83 20.27 16.26
C GLY A 669 16.39 19.02 15.47
N ILE A 670 15.86 19.22 14.25
CA ILE A 670 15.48 18.14 13.33
C ILE A 670 16.73 17.71 12.57
N GLN A 671 17.49 16.80 13.17
CA GLN A 671 18.58 16.05 12.53
C GLN A 671 18.29 14.58 12.80
N ASP A 672 17.38 14.01 12.03
CA ASP A 672 16.83 12.69 12.29
C ASP A 672 17.35 11.68 11.27
N LEU A 673 17.70 10.49 11.76
CA LEU A 673 17.83 9.29 10.94
C LEU A 673 16.43 8.65 10.89
N HIS A 674 15.89 8.45 9.70
CA HIS A 674 14.84 7.46 9.51
C HIS A 674 15.45 6.07 9.69
N SER A 675 14.69 5.10 10.20
CA SER A 675 15.21 3.75 10.46
C SER A 675 15.87 3.19 9.19
N PRO A 676 17.10 2.62 9.26
CA PRO A 676 17.85 2.17 8.09
C PRO A 676 17.16 1.12 7.19
N SER A 677 16.09 0.48 7.67
CA SER A 677 15.34 -0.54 6.93
C SER A 677 14.79 -0.08 5.58
N ASP A 678 14.58 1.23 5.40
CA ASP A 678 14.00 1.76 4.16
C ASP A 678 15.10 2.15 3.13
N ALA A 679 16.38 2.09 3.52
CA ALA A 679 17.52 2.47 2.68
C ALA A 679 18.19 1.28 1.97
N THR A 680 17.84 0.03 2.30
CA THR A 680 18.56 -1.16 1.81
C THR A 680 18.14 -1.63 0.41
N ASP A 681 17.11 -1.06 -0.20
CA ASP A 681 16.54 -1.57 -1.47
C ASP A 681 16.87 -0.73 -2.72
N LYS A 682 17.84 0.19 -2.65
CA LYS A 682 18.34 0.89 -3.84
C LYS A 682 19.84 0.75 -3.94
N ASN A 683 20.28 -0.20 -4.78
CA ASN A 683 21.57 -0.19 -5.43
C ASN A 683 21.68 1.07 -6.30
N GLU A 684 21.97 2.22 -5.69
CA GLU A 684 22.47 3.41 -6.38
C GLU A 684 23.78 3.82 -5.73
N SER A 685 24.87 3.27 -6.27
CA SER A 685 26.25 3.67 -5.99
C SER A 685 26.60 5.07 -6.55
N ASP A 686 25.64 5.79 -7.14
CA ASP A 686 25.86 7.06 -7.82
C ASP A 686 24.83 8.11 -7.37
N GLY A 687 25.09 8.74 -6.23
CA GLY A 687 24.34 9.93 -5.84
C GLY A 687 24.06 10.00 -4.35
N PHE A 688 25.07 10.36 -3.58
CA PHE A 688 24.86 11.04 -2.31
C PHE A 688 24.05 12.30 -2.63
N PHE A 689 22.71 12.23 -2.59
CA PHE A 689 21.88 13.43 -2.60
C PHE A 689 22.45 14.29 -1.48
N PRO A 690 22.98 15.49 -1.75
CA PRO A 690 23.43 16.35 -0.68
C PRO A 690 22.19 16.58 0.17
N LEU A 691 22.20 16.05 1.40
CA LEU A 691 21.26 16.43 2.44
C LEU A 691 21.15 17.94 2.33
N VAL A 692 20.03 18.44 1.83
CA VAL A 692 19.80 19.88 1.73
C VAL A 692 20.00 20.35 3.16
N PRO A 693 21.04 21.16 3.44
CA PRO A 693 21.38 21.48 4.82
C PRO A 693 20.12 22.11 5.43
N CYS A 694 19.78 21.70 6.64
CA CYS A 694 18.56 22.10 7.33
C CYS A 694 18.38 23.64 7.39
N SER A 695 19.44 24.40 7.10
CA SER A 695 19.48 25.85 6.92
C SER A 695 18.79 26.40 5.65
N ALA A 696 18.51 25.58 4.63
CA ALA A 696 17.83 26.01 3.40
C ALA A 696 16.30 25.80 3.43
N LEU A 697 15.80 25.03 4.41
CA LEU A 697 14.37 25.03 4.74
C LEU A 697 14.04 26.30 5.53
N PRO A 698 12.92 26.98 5.25
CA PRO A 698 12.59 28.23 5.93
C PRO A 698 12.59 28.02 7.46
N PRO A 699 13.30 28.87 8.24
CA PRO A 699 13.62 28.67 9.66
C PRO A 699 12.43 28.79 10.63
N PHE A 700 11.20 28.56 10.17
CA PHE A 700 9.97 28.98 10.86
C PHE A 700 9.11 27.84 11.43
N ILE A 701 9.45 26.57 11.18
CA ILE A 701 9.05 25.52 12.14
C ILE A 701 9.98 25.74 13.33
N ARG A 702 9.47 26.33 14.41
CA ARG A 702 10.27 26.57 15.61
C ARG A 702 10.85 25.21 16.03
N PRO A 703 12.17 25.06 16.17
CA PRO A 703 12.80 23.76 16.44
C PRO A 703 12.38 23.07 17.74
N ASN A 704 11.48 23.68 18.54
CA ASN A 704 11.09 23.21 19.87
C ASN A 704 9.57 23.00 20.04
N THR A 705 8.73 23.16 19.02
CA THR A 705 7.29 22.91 19.20
C THR A 705 6.99 21.42 19.02
N ARG A 706 6.38 20.82 20.03
CA ARG A 706 5.81 19.48 19.94
C ARG A 706 4.74 19.40 18.85
N LEU A 707 4.57 18.21 18.30
CA LEU A 707 3.44 17.88 17.46
C LEU A 707 2.38 17.16 18.31
N PRO A 708 1.09 17.22 17.94
CA PRO A 708 0.08 16.46 18.66
C PRO A 708 0.37 14.95 18.56
N PRO A 709 0.16 14.17 19.64
CA PRO A 709 0.36 12.72 19.64
C PRO A 709 -0.66 11.97 18.77
N THR A 710 -1.69 12.67 18.30
CA THR A 710 -2.68 12.20 17.34
C THR A 710 -2.52 12.93 16.00
N MET A 711 -3.14 12.35 14.98
CA MET A 711 -3.26 12.94 13.66
C MET A 711 -4.71 12.84 13.20
N ARG A 712 -5.19 13.87 12.49
CA ARG A 712 -6.51 13.83 11.86
C ARG A 712 -6.41 13.49 10.39
N VAL A 713 -7.29 12.60 9.96
CA VAL A 713 -7.44 12.18 8.57
C VAL A 713 -8.92 12.24 8.19
N THR A 714 -9.22 12.28 6.90
CA THR A 714 -10.60 12.20 6.40
C THR A 714 -10.93 10.79 5.93
N VAL A 715 -12.11 10.32 6.31
CA VAL A 715 -12.69 9.01 5.96
C VAL A 715 -14.16 9.16 5.58
N SER A 716 -14.73 8.13 4.95
CA SER A 716 -16.17 8.01 4.74
C SER A 716 -16.80 7.27 5.91
N ALA A 717 -17.74 7.91 6.60
CA ALA A 717 -18.59 7.28 7.62
C ALA A 717 -19.96 6.96 7.04
N LYS A 718 -20.26 5.66 6.86
CA LYS A 718 -21.56 5.16 6.42
C LYS A 718 -22.40 4.78 7.64
N VAL A 719 -23.60 5.33 7.70
CA VAL A 719 -24.61 5.06 8.75
C VAL A 719 -25.83 4.41 8.11
N SER A 720 -26.44 3.47 8.81
CA SER A 720 -27.66 2.74 8.44
C SER A 720 -28.95 3.47 8.83
N ILE A 721 -30.03 3.08 8.17
CA ILE A 721 -31.41 3.46 8.54
C ILE A 721 -31.94 2.44 9.57
N PRO A 722 -32.82 2.84 10.52
CA PRO A 722 -33.39 1.91 11.51
C PRO A 722 -33.98 0.64 10.89
N GLY A 723 -33.66 -0.52 11.49
CA GLY A 723 -34.15 -1.83 11.08
C GLY A 723 -33.43 -2.45 9.87
N ASP A 724 -32.43 -1.76 9.33
CA ASP A 724 -31.70 -2.21 8.16
C ASP A 724 -30.53 -3.14 8.51
N ARG A 725 -30.43 -4.28 7.81
CA ARG A 725 -29.34 -5.26 7.99
C ARG A 725 -28.24 -5.14 6.92
N HIS A 726 -28.38 -4.27 5.91
CA HIS A 726 -27.42 -4.19 4.81
C HIS A 726 -26.05 -3.70 5.25
N LEU A 727 -25.98 -2.76 6.20
CA LEU A 727 -24.69 -2.24 6.66
C LEU A 727 -23.86 -3.31 7.41
N VAL A 728 -24.52 -4.17 8.19
CA VAL A 728 -23.89 -5.31 8.87
C VAL A 728 -23.37 -6.32 7.86
N SER A 729 -24.18 -6.66 6.85
CA SER A 729 -23.76 -7.57 5.78
C SER A 729 -22.60 -7.01 4.96
N GLU A 730 -22.60 -5.71 4.68
CA GLU A 730 -21.51 -5.03 3.99
C GLU A 730 -20.22 -5.07 4.81
N ALA A 731 -20.29 -4.74 6.10
CA ALA A 731 -19.17 -4.83 7.02
C ALA A 731 -18.58 -6.23 7.14
N ARG A 732 -19.43 -7.26 7.13
CA ARG A 732 -19.02 -8.67 7.08
C ARG A 732 -18.24 -8.96 5.80
N ASN A 733 -18.74 -8.53 4.65
CA ASN A 733 -18.06 -8.75 3.37
C ASN A 733 -16.67 -8.08 3.33
N TYR A 734 -16.54 -6.84 3.83
CA TYR A 734 -15.22 -6.19 3.93
C TYR A 734 -14.21 -6.95 4.79
N GLN A 735 -14.64 -7.61 5.86
CA GLN A 735 -13.76 -8.42 6.72
C GLN A 735 -13.31 -9.71 6.04
N GLN A 736 -14.07 -10.19 5.06
CA GLN A 736 -13.78 -11.41 4.29
C GLN A 736 -12.97 -11.16 3.03
N PHE A 737 -12.95 -9.93 2.50
CA PHE A 737 -12.14 -9.60 1.33
C PHE A 737 -10.66 -9.89 1.58
N ASP A 738 -9.99 -10.40 0.55
CA ASP A 738 -8.54 -10.50 0.55
C ASP A 738 -7.94 -9.08 0.66
N PRO A 739 -6.90 -8.86 1.49
CA PRO A 739 -6.30 -7.55 1.64
C PRO A 739 -5.92 -6.89 0.31
N SER A 740 -5.52 -7.66 -0.70
CA SER A 740 -5.14 -7.13 -2.01
C SER A 740 -6.29 -6.43 -2.74
N PHE A 741 -7.56 -6.66 -2.37
CA PHE A 741 -8.71 -5.99 -2.99
C PHE A 741 -8.65 -4.48 -2.80
N ASN A 742 -8.08 -3.99 -1.70
CA ASN A 742 -7.92 -2.55 -1.43
C ASN A 742 -6.52 -2.02 -1.79
N GLU A 743 -5.62 -2.88 -2.29
CA GLU A 743 -4.26 -2.49 -2.64
C GLU A 743 -4.12 -2.11 -4.10
N HIS A 744 -3.24 -1.15 -4.38
CA HIS A 744 -2.90 -0.79 -5.74
C HIS A 744 -1.68 -1.58 -6.20
N TRP A 745 -1.69 -2.06 -7.45
CA TRP A 745 -0.58 -2.81 -8.02
C TRP A 745 -0.09 -2.15 -9.31
N THR A 746 1.19 -2.32 -9.60
CA THR A 746 1.79 -1.85 -10.85
C THR A 746 1.26 -2.65 -12.04
N GLY A 747 1.40 -2.08 -13.24
CA GLY A 747 1.05 -2.75 -14.48
C GLY A 747 -0.44 -2.73 -14.84
N TYR A 748 -0.77 -3.63 -15.75
CA TYR A 748 -2.07 -3.73 -16.39
C TYR A 748 -2.60 -5.15 -16.28
N THR A 749 -3.91 -5.29 -16.48
CA THR A 749 -4.60 -6.57 -16.48
C THR A 749 -5.69 -6.60 -17.54
N VAL A 750 -5.96 -7.79 -18.09
CA VAL A 750 -7.06 -8.01 -19.04
C VAL A 750 -8.15 -8.84 -18.36
N ALA A 751 -9.28 -8.20 -18.05
CA ALA A 751 -10.42 -8.84 -17.41
C ALA A 751 -11.42 -9.34 -18.47
N LYS A 752 -11.50 -10.65 -18.68
CA LYS A 752 -12.36 -11.21 -19.72
C LYS A 752 -13.84 -10.95 -19.43
N PRO A 753 -14.66 -10.64 -20.45
CA PRO A 753 -14.37 -10.73 -21.88
C PRO A 753 -13.79 -9.44 -22.50
N LEU A 754 -13.33 -8.47 -21.69
CA LEU A 754 -12.62 -7.33 -22.24
C LEU A 754 -11.33 -7.78 -22.92
N LEU A 755 -11.01 -7.12 -24.03
CA LEU A 755 -9.81 -7.37 -24.83
C LEU A 755 -8.74 -6.31 -24.62
N GLU A 756 -9.12 -5.15 -24.07
CA GLU A 756 -8.23 -4.03 -23.86
C GLU A 756 -7.67 -4.07 -22.42
N PRO A 757 -6.34 -3.95 -22.24
CA PRO A 757 -5.73 -3.92 -20.91
C PRO A 757 -6.17 -2.69 -20.11
N THR A 758 -6.42 -2.88 -18.82
CA THR A 758 -6.77 -1.84 -17.85
C THR A 758 -5.78 -1.81 -16.69
N PRO A 759 -5.51 -0.67 -16.05
CA PRO A 759 -4.60 -0.58 -14.92
C PRO A 759 -5.01 -1.51 -13.77
N CYS A 760 -4.03 -2.12 -13.11
CA CYS A 760 -4.26 -3.03 -11.97
C CYS A 760 -4.46 -2.27 -10.64
N GLY A 761 -5.41 -1.33 -10.61
CA GLY A 761 -5.76 -0.60 -9.39
C GLY A 761 -6.61 -1.42 -8.42
N ALA A 762 -6.70 -0.93 -7.17
CA ALA A 762 -7.56 -1.48 -6.12
C ALA A 762 -9.03 -1.56 -6.56
N LEU A 763 -9.71 -2.65 -6.17
CA LEU A 763 -11.09 -2.96 -6.50
C LEU A 763 -12.09 -2.27 -5.57
N VAL A 764 -11.78 -2.29 -4.26
CA VAL A 764 -12.68 -1.87 -3.18
C VAL A 764 -12.01 -0.81 -2.29
N PRO A 765 -12.79 0.01 -1.55
CA PRO A 765 -12.24 0.95 -0.56
C PRO A 765 -11.44 0.25 0.54
N GLY A 766 -10.46 0.96 1.11
CA GLY A 766 -9.89 0.58 2.41
C GLY A 766 -10.97 0.47 3.50
N PHE A 767 -10.90 -0.58 4.32
CA PHE A 767 -11.81 -0.84 5.45
C PHE A 767 -11.19 -0.36 6.76
N TYR A 768 -11.87 0.53 7.48
CA TYR A 768 -11.39 1.14 8.73
C TYR A 768 -12.22 0.75 9.96
N GLY A 769 -13.05 -0.27 9.82
CA GLY A 769 -13.80 -0.88 10.91
C GLY A 769 -15.31 -0.67 10.82
N TYR A 770 -16.01 -1.59 11.48
CA TYR A 770 -17.45 -1.54 11.71
C TYR A 770 -17.70 -1.45 13.21
N TYR A 771 -18.50 -0.50 13.66
CA TYR A 771 -18.65 -0.17 15.06
C TYR A 771 -20.11 -0.12 15.49
N ASN A 772 -20.41 -0.76 16.61
CA ASN A 772 -21.72 -0.72 17.29
C ASN A 772 -21.64 0.15 18.54
N ARG A 773 -22.74 0.79 18.91
CA ARG A 773 -22.78 1.63 20.11
C ARG A 773 -22.63 0.78 21.38
N GLU A 774 -21.83 1.24 22.33
CA GLU A 774 -21.67 0.58 23.62
C GLU A 774 -22.97 0.65 24.44
N GLY A 775 -23.35 -0.46 25.09
CA GLY A 775 -24.55 -0.54 25.94
C GLY A 775 -25.83 -0.94 25.20
N GLU A 776 -25.82 -0.94 23.87
CA GLU A 776 -26.75 -1.74 23.09
C GLU A 776 -26.22 -3.18 23.16
N GLY A 777 -26.74 -3.96 24.11
CA GLY A 777 -26.61 -5.40 24.00
C GLY A 777 -27.04 -5.77 22.59
N SER A 778 -26.28 -6.62 21.90
CA SER A 778 -26.57 -7.08 20.54
C SER A 778 -27.90 -7.86 20.43
N GLY A 779 -28.76 -7.75 21.43
CA GLY A 779 -30.11 -8.23 21.42
C GLY A 779 -30.79 -7.68 20.18
N GLU A 780 -31.00 -8.59 19.23
CA GLU A 780 -32.24 -8.62 18.49
C GLU A 780 -33.36 -8.43 19.51
N VAL A 781 -33.73 -7.17 19.76
CA VAL A 781 -34.90 -6.83 20.55
C VAL A 781 -36.02 -7.49 19.77
N ALA A 782 -36.57 -8.58 20.33
CA ALA A 782 -37.59 -9.38 19.69
C ALA A 782 -38.64 -8.42 19.15
N ALA A 783 -38.74 -8.34 17.82
CA ALA A 783 -39.60 -7.37 17.13
C ALA A 783 -41.10 -7.60 17.40
N ASP A 784 -41.41 -8.61 18.21
CA ASP A 784 -42.73 -9.17 18.41
C ASP A 784 -43.38 -8.76 19.75
N ASP A 785 -42.78 -7.86 20.55
CA ASP A 785 -43.48 -7.25 21.69
C ASP A 785 -44.10 -5.88 21.31
N PRO A 786 -45.37 -5.84 20.86
CA PRO A 786 -46.06 -4.61 20.49
C PRO A 786 -46.29 -3.64 21.66
N ASN A 787 -46.05 -4.04 22.92
CA ASN A 787 -46.17 -3.19 24.10
C ASN A 787 -44.84 -2.62 24.59
N TYR A 788 -43.70 -3.02 24.01
CA TYR A 788 -42.41 -2.44 24.35
C TYR A 788 -42.23 -1.06 23.67
N VAL A 789 -42.94 -0.06 24.22
CA VAL A 789 -42.71 1.36 23.93
C VAL A 789 -41.40 1.78 24.60
N SER A 790 -40.28 1.22 24.15
CA SER A 790 -38.99 1.76 24.59
C SER A 790 -38.77 3.09 23.89
N GLU A 791 -38.71 4.15 24.68
CA GLU A 791 -38.18 5.45 24.29
C GLU A 791 -36.69 5.39 23.91
N GLN A 792 -36.13 4.19 23.69
CA GLN A 792 -34.75 4.00 23.26
C GLN A 792 -34.64 4.48 21.82
N ARG A 793 -34.14 5.71 21.71
CA ARG A 793 -33.80 6.33 20.45
C ARG A 793 -32.79 5.45 19.71
N TYR A 794 -33.13 5.04 18.49
CA TYR A 794 -32.22 4.31 17.61
C TYR A 794 -30.92 5.08 17.37
N PHE A 795 -29.79 4.38 17.48
CA PHE A 795 -28.48 4.86 17.04
C PHE A 795 -27.97 3.95 15.93
N SER A 796 -27.57 4.56 14.82
CA SER A 796 -27.00 3.77 13.73
C SER A 796 -25.64 3.18 14.13
N PRO A 797 -25.34 1.92 13.76
CA PRO A 797 -23.97 1.47 13.60
C PRO A 797 -23.17 2.32 12.60
N LEU A 798 -21.85 2.22 12.66
CA LEU A 798 -20.92 2.98 11.84
C LEU A 798 -20.03 2.03 11.02
N LEU A 799 -19.94 2.25 9.72
CA LEU A 799 -18.95 1.62 8.85
C LEU A 799 -18.00 2.70 8.34
N LEU A 800 -16.70 2.59 8.67
CA LEU A 800 -15.67 3.53 8.24
C LEU A 800 -14.91 2.96 7.03
N LEU A 801 -14.81 3.76 5.96
CA LEU A 801 -14.19 3.38 4.68
C LEU A 801 -13.29 4.50 4.15
N GLU A 802 -12.43 4.17 3.18
CA GLU A 802 -11.70 5.14 2.35
C GLU A 802 -12.67 6.16 1.69
N ASP A 803 -12.26 7.44 1.61
CA ASP A 803 -12.94 8.43 0.74
C ASP A 803 -12.43 8.30 -0.69
N CYS A 804 -13.15 7.51 -1.49
CA CYS A 804 -12.83 7.21 -2.88
C CYS A 804 -13.37 8.25 -3.89
N GLY A 805 -13.81 9.42 -3.43
CA GLY A 805 -14.31 10.49 -4.30
C GLY A 805 -15.80 10.39 -4.61
N ASP A 806 -16.17 10.75 -5.83
CA ASP A 806 -17.56 10.98 -6.24
C ASP A 806 -18.07 9.84 -7.14
N PRO A 807 -19.38 9.53 -7.12
CA PRO A 807 -19.96 8.60 -8.08
C PRO A 807 -19.68 8.99 -9.53
N ILE A 808 -19.47 8.00 -10.40
CA ILE A 808 -19.20 8.28 -11.82
C ILE A 808 -20.43 8.87 -12.53
N GLU A 809 -20.14 9.77 -13.46
CA GLU A 809 -21.09 10.22 -14.48
C GLU A 809 -20.68 9.58 -15.82
N VAL A 810 -21.42 8.55 -16.27
CA VAL A 810 -21.06 7.70 -17.41
C VAL A 810 -20.78 8.51 -18.69
N ASP A 811 -21.56 9.57 -18.92
CA ASP A 811 -21.44 10.46 -20.08
C ASP A 811 -20.12 11.23 -20.12
N THR A 812 -19.47 11.41 -18.97
CA THR A 812 -18.18 12.10 -18.85
C THR A 812 -16.97 11.18 -18.97
N LEU A 813 -17.20 9.87 -19.04
CA LEU A 813 -16.15 8.86 -19.15
C LEU A 813 -15.83 8.57 -20.62
N ASN A 814 -14.54 8.62 -20.96
CA ASN A 814 -14.05 8.05 -22.21
C ASN A 814 -14.14 6.51 -22.18
N LEU A 815 -13.92 5.87 -23.33
CA LEU A 815 -14.07 4.42 -23.45
C LEU A 815 -13.11 3.65 -22.53
N ASP A 816 -11.85 4.07 -22.43
CA ASP A 816 -10.85 3.41 -21.57
C ASP A 816 -11.24 3.45 -20.08
N ASN A 817 -11.82 4.56 -19.62
CA ASN A 817 -12.36 4.69 -18.27
C ASN A 817 -13.58 3.77 -18.05
N ARG A 818 -14.45 3.65 -19.05
CA ARG A 818 -15.60 2.72 -19.00
C ARG A 818 -15.12 1.26 -18.94
N TYR A 819 -14.07 0.91 -19.69
CA TYR A 819 -13.45 -0.42 -19.60
C TYR A 819 -12.81 -0.66 -18.24
N GLU A 820 -12.13 0.33 -17.66
CA GLU A 820 -11.55 0.21 -16.32
C GLU A 820 -12.63 -0.02 -15.25
N CYS A 821 -13.74 0.72 -15.31
CA CYS A 821 -14.90 0.51 -14.44
C CYS A 821 -15.49 -0.91 -14.60
N SER A 822 -15.56 -1.40 -15.84
CA SER A 822 -16.05 -2.74 -16.16
C SER A 822 -15.11 -3.82 -15.61
N ALA A 823 -13.80 -3.60 -15.75
CA ALA A 823 -12.77 -4.50 -15.28
C ALA A 823 -12.77 -4.64 -13.75
N LEU A 824 -13.25 -3.66 -12.99
CA LEU A 824 -13.44 -3.81 -11.54
C LEU A 824 -14.41 -4.95 -11.23
N LEU A 825 -15.59 -4.95 -11.83
CA LEU A 825 -16.63 -5.97 -11.55
C LEU A 825 -16.23 -7.33 -12.09
N LEU A 826 -15.60 -7.38 -13.27
CA LEU A 826 -15.11 -8.63 -13.85
C LEU A 826 -13.99 -9.26 -13.02
N ARG A 827 -13.05 -8.45 -12.50
CA ARG A 827 -12.05 -8.94 -11.55
C ARG A 827 -12.67 -9.43 -10.24
N PHE A 828 -13.66 -8.70 -9.73
CA PHE A 828 -14.40 -9.13 -8.54
C PHE A 828 -15.08 -10.50 -8.75
N HIS A 829 -15.64 -10.74 -9.95
CA HIS A 829 -16.18 -12.05 -10.36
C HIS A 829 -15.12 -13.14 -10.46
N ASP A 830 -13.97 -12.83 -11.06
CA ASP A 830 -12.85 -13.77 -11.19
C ASP A 830 -12.28 -14.18 -9.82
N LEU A 831 -12.41 -13.31 -8.81
CA LEU A 831 -12.04 -13.57 -7.42
C LEU A 831 -13.17 -14.25 -6.62
N GLY A 832 -14.21 -14.75 -7.28
CA GLY A 832 -15.26 -15.56 -6.65
C GLY A 832 -16.39 -14.77 -5.97
N TRP A 833 -16.51 -13.47 -6.25
CA TRP A 833 -17.58 -12.64 -5.67
C TRP A 833 -18.60 -12.18 -6.71
N THR A 834 -19.86 -11.98 -6.30
CA THR A 834 -20.83 -11.16 -7.06
C THR A 834 -21.20 -9.93 -6.28
N HIS A 835 -21.57 -8.84 -6.95
CA HIS A 835 -21.86 -7.57 -6.29
C HIS A 835 -23.27 -7.52 -5.69
N GLY A 836 -24.27 -7.97 -6.43
CA GLY A 836 -25.70 -8.02 -6.10
C GLY A 836 -26.48 -6.72 -6.32
N SER A 837 -25.83 -5.65 -6.78
CA SER A 837 -26.44 -4.30 -6.87
C SER A 837 -25.65 -3.34 -7.79
N PHE A 838 -25.11 -3.84 -8.90
CA PHE A 838 -24.26 -3.03 -9.78
C PHE A 838 -25.04 -1.84 -10.38
N ALA A 839 -24.48 -0.63 -10.25
CA ALA A 839 -25.05 0.61 -10.77
C ALA A 839 -23.96 1.70 -10.87
N PRO A 840 -24.12 2.76 -11.69
CA PRO A 840 -23.12 3.83 -11.80
C PRO A 840 -22.84 4.52 -10.46
N ARG A 841 -23.87 4.69 -9.62
CA ARG A 841 -23.73 5.28 -8.29
C ARG A 841 -22.83 4.47 -7.33
N ASN A 842 -22.63 3.18 -7.63
CA ASN A 842 -21.82 2.24 -6.86
C ASN A 842 -20.39 2.11 -7.43
N LEU A 843 -20.03 2.96 -8.39
CA LEU A 843 -18.69 3.14 -8.91
C LEU A 843 -18.22 4.54 -8.53
N LEU A 844 -17.26 4.64 -7.62
CA LEU A 844 -16.65 5.91 -7.23
C LEU A 844 -15.43 6.19 -8.08
N MET A 845 -15.22 7.46 -8.42
CA MET A 845 -14.07 7.96 -9.15
C MET A 845 -13.32 8.98 -8.29
N ARG A 846 -12.03 8.73 -8.21
CA ARG A 846 -11.03 9.61 -7.63
C ARG A 846 -10.16 10.19 -8.73
N ARG A 847 -9.73 11.44 -8.55
CA ARG A 847 -8.80 12.12 -9.45
C ARG A 847 -7.37 12.08 -8.89
N GLY A 848 -6.40 11.96 -9.79
CA GLY A 848 -4.98 11.89 -9.51
C GLY A 848 -4.49 10.49 -9.17
N ASP A 849 -3.17 10.31 -9.25
CA ASP A 849 -2.55 9.09 -8.76
C ASP A 849 -2.48 9.07 -7.24
N HIS A 850 -2.63 7.89 -6.63
CA HIS A 850 -2.64 7.78 -5.17
C HIS A 850 -1.23 7.93 -4.56
N GLU A 851 -0.19 7.59 -5.32
CA GLU A 851 1.22 7.85 -5.00
C GLU A 851 1.57 9.34 -4.99
N GLU A 852 0.85 10.16 -5.77
CA GLU A 852 1.10 11.60 -5.82
C GLU A 852 0.57 12.27 -4.56
N TYR A 853 1.36 13.22 -4.04
CA TYR A 853 0.92 14.14 -3.00
C TYR A 853 -0.42 14.78 -3.41
N PRO A 854 -1.42 14.90 -2.51
CA PRO A 854 -2.76 15.36 -2.89
C PRO A 854 -2.81 16.71 -3.62
N MET A 855 -1.86 17.60 -3.35
CA MET A 855 -1.75 18.91 -4.01
C MET A 855 -1.10 18.87 -5.40
N MET A 856 -0.44 17.77 -5.76
CA MET A 856 0.20 17.54 -7.06
C MET A 856 -0.67 16.69 -8.00
N ARG A 857 -1.81 16.19 -7.50
CA ARG A 857 -2.66 15.25 -8.21
C ARG A 857 -3.21 15.83 -9.51
N SER A 858 -2.94 15.12 -10.59
CA SER A 858 -3.48 15.40 -11.91
C SER A 858 -4.99 15.16 -11.98
N ASN A 859 -5.75 16.11 -12.52
CA ASN A 859 -7.18 15.90 -12.83
C ASN A 859 -7.40 14.93 -14.01
N LYS A 860 -6.35 14.60 -14.77
CA LYS A 860 -6.45 13.71 -15.93
C LYS A 860 -6.47 12.24 -15.51
N ASP A 861 -5.72 11.91 -14.46
CA ASP A 861 -5.66 10.55 -13.94
C ASP A 861 -6.91 10.27 -13.11
N LYS A 862 -7.54 9.14 -13.41
CA LYS A 862 -8.75 8.68 -12.74
C LYS A 862 -8.47 7.31 -12.15
N ARG A 863 -8.99 7.09 -10.94
CA ARG A 863 -8.95 5.80 -10.24
C ARG A 863 -10.36 5.47 -9.80
N PHE A 864 -10.75 4.21 -9.95
CA PHE A 864 -12.12 3.78 -9.71
C PHE A 864 -12.20 2.76 -8.58
N ARG A 865 -13.35 2.71 -7.90
CA ARG A 865 -13.67 1.77 -6.82
C ARG A 865 -15.11 1.28 -6.93
N LEU A 866 -15.32 0.00 -6.63
CA LEU A 866 -16.66 -0.55 -6.36
C LEU A 866 -17.04 -0.30 -4.90
N ILE A 867 -18.30 0.03 -4.63
CA ILE A 867 -18.82 0.22 -3.27
C ILE A 867 -20.19 -0.45 -3.12
N ASP A 868 -20.72 -0.48 -1.89
CA ASP A 868 -22.07 -0.97 -1.57
C ASP A 868 -22.22 -2.50 -1.63
N PHE A 869 -21.36 -3.19 -0.87
CA PHE A 869 -21.28 -4.65 -0.86
C PHE A 869 -22.30 -5.34 0.05
N GLY A 870 -23.36 -4.65 0.51
CA GLY A 870 -24.35 -5.22 1.42
C GLY A 870 -25.16 -6.40 0.84
N ARG A 871 -25.09 -6.63 -0.47
CA ARG A 871 -25.76 -7.72 -1.20
C ARG A 871 -24.79 -8.67 -1.90
N SER A 872 -23.49 -8.49 -1.67
CA SER A 872 -22.47 -9.30 -2.32
C SER A 872 -22.45 -10.70 -1.72
N THR A 873 -22.16 -11.68 -2.57
CA THR A 873 -22.09 -13.09 -2.18
C THR A 873 -20.77 -13.69 -2.63
N TYR A 874 -20.16 -14.46 -1.73
CA TYR A 874 -18.90 -15.16 -1.97
C TYR A 874 -19.16 -16.62 -2.33
N LEU A 875 -18.55 -17.10 -3.40
CA LEU A 875 -18.74 -18.45 -3.89
C LEU A 875 -18.29 -19.52 -2.88
N GLU A 876 -17.24 -19.25 -2.09
CA GLU A 876 -16.74 -20.25 -1.13
C GLU A 876 -17.62 -20.38 0.11
N ASN A 877 -18.44 -19.37 0.41
CA ASN A 877 -19.44 -19.46 1.48
C ASN A 877 -20.61 -20.38 1.08
N ILE A 878 -20.75 -20.69 -0.21
CA ILE A 878 -21.79 -21.58 -0.73
C ILE A 878 -21.29 -23.03 -0.65
N SER A 879 -22.08 -23.87 0.05
CA SER A 879 -21.77 -25.29 0.18
C SER A 879 -21.47 -25.94 -1.17
N LYS A 880 -20.51 -26.87 -1.21
CA LYS A 880 -20.22 -27.63 -2.42
C LYS A 880 -21.43 -28.45 -2.89
N ASP A 881 -22.26 -28.89 -1.94
CA ASP A 881 -23.43 -29.72 -2.19
C ASP A 881 -24.69 -28.90 -2.53
N ASP A 882 -24.66 -27.57 -2.35
CA ASP A 882 -25.77 -26.69 -2.70
C ASP A 882 -25.65 -26.21 -4.15
N ALA A 883 -26.02 -27.11 -5.08
CA ALA A 883 -26.02 -26.81 -6.51
C ALA A 883 -26.96 -25.66 -6.88
N GLU A 884 -28.08 -25.51 -6.16
CA GLU A 884 -29.06 -24.47 -6.45
C GLU A 884 -28.51 -23.08 -6.11
N GLU A 885 -27.88 -22.92 -4.95
CA GLU A 885 -27.27 -21.65 -4.56
C GLU A 885 -26.09 -21.29 -5.48
N ARG A 886 -25.30 -22.28 -5.93
CA ARG A 886 -24.26 -22.08 -6.95
C ARG A 886 -24.83 -21.62 -8.28
N ASP A 887 -25.91 -22.25 -8.76
CA ASP A 887 -26.60 -21.85 -9.98
C ASP A 887 -27.18 -20.43 -9.87
N ARG A 888 -27.70 -20.04 -8.69
CA ARG A 888 -28.15 -18.67 -8.40
C ARG A 888 -26.98 -17.68 -8.42
N TRP A 889 -25.84 -18.05 -7.85
CA TRP A 889 -24.63 -17.23 -7.86
C TRP A 889 -24.13 -17.02 -9.31
N ASP A 890 -24.05 -18.09 -10.09
CA ASP A 890 -23.63 -18.01 -11.50
C ASP A 890 -24.61 -17.19 -12.33
N SER A 891 -25.91 -17.39 -12.14
CA SER A 891 -26.96 -16.60 -12.81
C SER A 891 -26.80 -15.11 -12.51
N ARG A 892 -26.53 -14.75 -11.25
CA ARG A 892 -26.27 -13.37 -10.84
C ARG A 892 -25.00 -12.83 -11.49
N ARG A 893 -23.91 -13.59 -11.48
CA ARG A 893 -22.65 -13.22 -12.16
C ARG A 893 -22.88 -12.92 -13.65
N PHE A 894 -23.63 -13.75 -14.36
CA PHE A 894 -23.96 -13.53 -15.77
C PHE A 894 -24.88 -12.32 -15.98
N GLN A 895 -25.87 -12.11 -15.10
CA GLN A 895 -26.72 -10.93 -15.15
C GLN A 895 -25.90 -9.65 -14.97
N GLU A 896 -25.04 -9.59 -13.95
CA GLU A 896 -24.17 -8.45 -13.69
C GLU A 896 -23.25 -8.17 -14.88
N LYS A 897 -22.69 -9.22 -15.51
CA LYS A 897 -21.96 -9.08 -16.77
C LYS A 897 -22.81 -8.35 -17.79
N ASN A 898 -24.02 -8.80 -18.10
CA ASN A 898 -24.89 -8.11 -19.06
C ASN A 898 -25.22 -6.65 -18.65
N GLU A 899 -25.37 -6.40 -17.35
CA GLU A 899 -25.60 -5.05 -16.81
C GLU A 899 -24.42 -4.12 -17.02
N ILE A 900 -23.17 -4.61 -17.04
CA ILE A 900 -21.96 -3.80 -17.34
C ILE A 900 -22.12 -3.08 -18.68
N TRP A 901 -22.39 -3.82 -19.78
CA TRP A 901 -22.46 -3.22 -21.12
C TRP A 901 -23.55 -2.18 -21.23
N LYS A 902 -24.71 -2.44 -20.62
CA LYS A 902 -25.84 -1.50 -20.63
C LYS A 902 -25.56 -0.28 -19.78
N THR A 903 -25.05 -0.48 -18.56
CA THR A 903 -24.86 0.57 -17.55
C THR A 903 -23.73 1.52 -17.92
N LEU A 904 -22.64 1.00 -18.49
CA LEU A 904 -21.47 1.78 -18.88
C LEU A 904 -21.47 2.13 -20.38
N GLU A 905 -22.57 1.81 -21.08
CA GLU A 905 -22.75 2.07 -22.51
C GLU A 905 -21.54 1.62 -23.33
N LEU A 906 -21.08 0.40 -23.06
CA LEU A 906 -20.00 -0.19 -23.83
C LEU A 906 -20.51 -0.62 -25.21
N PRO A 907 -19.66 -0.57 -26.25
CA PRO A 907 -19.98 -1.20 -27.51
C PRO A 907 -20.34 -2.68 -27.29
N THR A 908 -21.44 -3.13 -27.88
CA THR A 908 -21.83 -4.54 -27.85
C THR A 908 -20.66 -5.37 -28.36
N PRO A 909 -20.21 -6.40 -27.62
CA PRO A 909 -19.16 -7.27 -28.10
C PRO A 909 -19.68 -7.94 -29.39
N MET A 910 -18.97 -7.73 -30.51
CA MET A 910 -19.33 -8.32 -31.80
C MET A 910 -19.17 -9.83 -31.81
#